data_AF-A0A812IM94-F1
#
_entry.id   AF-A0A812IM94-F1
#
_cell.length_a   1.000
_cell.length_b   1.000
_cell.length_c   1.000
_cell.angle_alpha   90.00
_cell.angle_beta   90.00
_cell.angle_gamma   90.00
#
_symmetry.space_group_name_H-M   'P 1'
#
loop_
_entity.id
_entity.type
_entity.pdbx_description
1 polymer ?
#
loop_
_entity_poly.entity_id
_entity_poly.type
_entity_poly.pdbx_seq_one_letter_code
_entity_poly.pdbx_strand_id
1 'polypeptide(L)'
;MEEVVVTAQKREENMQDVGIAVSAFSGDQIRELGMNQGYQVADQVPNFNFNATGGATSPVAYFNIRGVQIVDFSLANDPSVGVYRDEVYQPAQGASLAQLFDVERVEVLRGPQGTLFGRNITGGLLHTISRSPTEETTGYVSASYGEFDKSIVEGAIGGSLTDTVRARVAVQTLNQDGWQTDQITGQDDFGEAESWAARAIVEVDLSDQLLGTFAIHGSDADSTTPQRGFFGNLDPLTGDRCIPQRIYNSECVNAAGFRDPSPSPEEVYTDVTRESFSKASGASAKFEYSTDWADFVSVTGYEKYEGQHGGQVSPPGNLALGFIFHTEVDSLSQEFRATGDTMGGGTWVAGVYYYEDEKDSDSATMVNANPYYPLVRRTSTETWATFMQLEQPLSETVSIVVGGRYTDETRSLDFITETNPSNPAFGPIDLTPLGDDDEIESGEFTGKFGLEWRPNDALMLYGNFSRGYKSGGFNPERDLSRVGPVDPETLNAWEMGWKSEMAGGRVRFNGAVFLYDFMGYQSLVTRTSEENDVVVVETRFINSGNADIYGAELELTALLSDNLYASLGVGLLDTQLNSDDSVTVDGTPIDGNELPNSPKMSLNGVLRYSIPTDAGEFAVQGDFRWQDDIYHNVDNHPFEIQESYAIFNVRAFWRSPDQKWNAEAFIENVGDEEYALQSLYSTALASSNRSHRHHMQSATSEATEKLSTPWYRNYVLGVLFLGSIVNFVDRTILSILLEPIKLELQLTDTQLGLLGGLAFAIFYATLGIPVASLADRWSRVKVLSISMIIWSAMTVLCGMANSFASLLLARIGVGVGEAGASPPSHSLISDYFPLEKRATALAIFSLGIPVGSMIGNFVGGWGAEAFGWRTTFMMVGLPGVVIALLILATLREPPRGMTDKVATNQDMPPPPMLETLQFLWSKPSFRHLALAAGLHAFVSYGYGVWNAPFLIRSHELTLPEVGGWLGIIAGVGVIGTFSGGFLGDKLSKWRDDSRWYLFVSGISTLVMVPFQFVVFLHSELWAVISSMFIASIMGGMFLGPSFAISHALVAPRMRAVASATLLFVINIIGMGLGPYFVGFLSDLLTPAFGIDSLRYALCIALTANIWSSAHYFMGARTLRKDLEVAHTSSPDAPLSTAPGFFGSESDSFELESTGIFGEIYWDINDPLKLTFGLRYAEDEKFGADRQEVLACQCLLTWPAIPLLF
;
A
#
# COMPACT_ATOMS: atom_id res chain seq x y z
N MET A 1 1.63 -23.94 -12.59
CA MET A 1 1.88 -22.71 -13.35
C MET A 1 3.10 -22.95 -14.22
N GLU A 2 3.26 -22.22 -15.32
CA GLU A 2 4.44 -22.35 -16.17
C GLU A 2 5.71 -21.88 -15.42
N GLU A 3 6.84 -22.52 -15.72
CA GLU A 3 8.14 -22.09 -15.24
C GLU A 3 8.50 -20.75 -15.88
N VAL A 4 8.90 -19.77 -15.07
CA VAL A 4 9.25 -18.43 -15.55
C VAL A 4 10.76 -18.32 -15.53
N VAL A 5 11.36 -18.25 -16.71
CA VAL A 5 12.80 -18.11 -16.90
C VAL A 5 13.14 -16.62 -17.00
N VAL A 6 14.26 -16.23 -16.38
CA VAL A 6 14.81 -14.87 -16.40
C VAL A 6 16.28 -14.88 -16.79
N THR A 7 16.76 -13.80 -17.40
CA THR A 7 18.19 -13.55 -17.71
C THR A 7 18.80 -12.54 -16.73
N ALA A 8 18.20 -12.42 -15.55
CA ALA A 8 18.60 -11.46 -14.53
C ALA A 8 20.07 -11.56 -14.09
N GLN A 9 20.70 -12.71 -14.31
CA GLN A 9 22.09 -13.00 -13.97
C GLN A 9 23.01 -13.12 -15.20
N LYS A 10 22.61 -12.56 -16.36
CA LYS A 10 23.29 -12.74 -17.67
C LYS A 10 23.33 -14.20 -18.14
N ARG A 11 22.47 -15.04 -17.56
CA ARG A 11 22.22 -16.45 -17.90
C ARG A 11 20.75 -16.78 -17.63
N GLU A 12 20.22 -17.77 -18.34
CA GLU A 12 18.82 -18.19 -18.21
C GLU A 12 18.63 -19.09 -16.99
N GLU A 13 17.76 -18.67 -16.05
CA GLU A 13 17.46 -19.40 -14.82
C GLU A 13 16.00 -19.23 -14.41
N ASN A 14 15.48 -20.15 -13.60
CA ASN A 14 14.15 -20.02 -13.02
C ASN A 14 14.09 -18.82 -12.07
N MET A 15 13.08 -17.97 -12.22
CA MET A 15 12.84 -16.78 -11.40
C MET A 15 12.73 -17.07 -9.89
N GLN A 16 12.31 -18.29 -9.50
CA GLN A 16 12.24 -18.72 -8.10
C GLN A 16 13.61 -19.09 -7.52
N ASP A 17 14.61 -19.31 -8.36
CA ASP A 17 15.97 -19.66 -7.97
C ASP A 17 16.93 -18.48 -7.98
N VAL A 18 16.48 -17.28 -8.32
CA VAL A 18 17.31 -16.06 -8.28
C VAL A 18 16.99 -15.26 -7.02
N GLY A 19 17.97 -15.10 -6.14
CA GLY A 19 17.85 -14.28 -4.92
C GLY A 19 17.84 -12.79 -5.19
N ILE A 20 16.90 -12.26 -5.98
CA ILE A 20 16.60 -10.82 -6.13
C ILE A 20 15.09 -10.61 -6.34
N ALA A 21 14.61 -9.39 -6.08
CA ALA A 21 13.27 -8.99 -6.50
C ALA A 21 13.19 -8.81 -8.02
N VAL A 22 12.51 -9.75 -8.68
CA VAL A 22 12.32 -9.78 -10.14
C VAL A 22 10.88 -10.17 -10.43
N SER A 23 10.29 -9.50 -11.43
CA SER A 23 9.00 -9.84 -12.02
C SER A 23 9.24 -10.07 -13.51
N ALA A 24 8.64 -11.11 -14.07
CA ALA A 24 8.80 -11.44 -15.48
C ALA A 24 7.48 -11.94 -16.07
N PHE A 25 7.22 -11.51 -17.31
CA PHE A 25 6.01 -11.82 -18.05
C PHE A 25 6.40 -12.42 -19.39
N SER A 26 5.92 -13.62 -19.68
CA SER A 26 6.12 -14.22 -21.01
C SER A 26 5.29 -13.50 -22.06
N GLY A 27 5.69 -13.57 -23.33
CA GLY A 27 4.94 -12.99 -24.45
C GLY A 27 3.54 -13.58 -24.58
N ASP A 28 3.31 -14.79 -24.09
CA ASP A 28 1.99 -15.41 -24.05
C ASP A 28 1.15 -14.79 -22.91
N GLN A 29 1.74 -14.55 -21.74
CA GLN A 29 1.08 -13.84 -20.64
C GLN A 29 0.74 -12.38 -21.01
N ILE A 30 1.66 -11.66 -21.65
CA ILE A 30 1.44 -10.28 -22.12
C ILE A 30 0.20 -10.23 -23.03
N ARG A 31 0.09 -11.17 -23.99
CA ARG A 31 -1.08 -11.29 -24.87
C ARG A 31 -2.36 -11.72 -24.14
N GLU A 32 -2.27 -12.67 -23.20
CA GLU A 32 -3.44 -13.15 -22.45
C GLU A 32 -3.99 -12.12 -21.45
N LEU A 33 -3.13 -11.26 -20.93
CA LEU A 33 -3.51 -10.16 -20.03
C LEU A 33 -4.00 -8.92 -20.80
N GLY A 34 -3.86 -8.89 -22.14
CA GLY A 34 -4.25 -7.78 -22.99
C GLY A 34 -3.32 -6.57 -22.88
N MET A 35 -2.04 -6.80 -22.54
CA MET A 35 -1.02 -5.76 -22.52
C MET A 35 -0.58 -5.45 -23.96
N ASN A 36 -1.24 -4.48 -24.56
CA ASN A 36 -1.06 -4.11 -25.96
C ASN A 36 -0.01 -3.00 -26.15
N GLN A 37 0.46 -2.37 -25.06
CA GLN A 37 1.53 -1.38 -25.07
C GLN A 37 2.52 -1.70 -23.96
N GLY A 38 3.82 -1.64 -24.25
CA GLY A 38 4.79 -2.26 -23.36
C GLY A 38 5.04 -1.51 -22.03
N TYR A 39 4.55 -0.27 -21.88
CA TYR A 39 4.51 0.36 -20.55
C TYR A 39 3.45 -0.24 -19.62
N GLN A 40 2.44 -0.95 -20.14
CA GLN A 40 1.41 -1.60 -19.30
C GLN A 40 1.98 -2.73 -18.45
N VAL A 41 3.19 -3.20 -18.75
CA VAL A 41 3.95 -4.09 -17.85
C VAL A 41 4.22 -3.40 -16.51
N ALA A 42 4.44 -2.08 -16.51
CA ALA A 42 4.65 -1.31 -15.27
C ALA A 42 3.43 -1.35 -14.35
N ASP A 43 2.22 -1.40 -14.91
CA ASP A 43 0.97 -1.44 -14.13
C ASP A 43 0.84 -2.70 -13.27
N GLN A 44 1.51 -3.78 -13.65
CA GLN A 44 1.44 -5.08 -12.96
C GLN A 44 2.64 -5.35 -12.04
N VAL A 45 3.57 -4.41 -11.89
CA VAL A 45 4.74 -4.57 -11.02
C VAL A 45 4.63 -3.63 -9.80
N PRO A 46 4.78 -4.14 -8.56
CA PRO A 46 4.76 -3.30 -7.36
C PRO A 46 5.86 -2.24 -7.37
N ASN A 47 5.55 -1.03 -6.88
CA ASN A 47 6.47 0.11 -6.83
C ASN A 47 7.13 0.44 -8.19
N PHE A 48 6.46 0.13 -9.30
CA PHE A 48 6.87 0.54 -10.63
C PHE A 48 5.87 1.55 -11.17
N ASN A 49 6.35 2.75 -11.51
CA ASN A 49 5.60 3.79 -12.16
C ASN A 49 6.24 4.14 -13.50
N PHE A 50 5.39 4.43 -14.49
CA PHE A 50 5.81 4.87 -15.81
C PHE A 50 5.00 6.10 -16.21
N ASN A 51 5.68 7.13 -16.71
CA ASN A 51 5.05 8.33 -17.27
C ASN A 51 5.76 8.72 -18.58
N ALA A 52 5.03 9.07 -19.63
CA ALA A 52 5.59 9.63 -20.86
C ALA A 52 4.95 10.98 -21.17
N THR A 53 5.79 12.00 -21.36
CA THR A 53 5.33 13.38 -21.59
C THR A 53 4.85 13.52 -23.02
N GLY A 54 3.55 13.31 -23.25
CA GLY A 54 2.94 13.42 -24.58
C GLY A 54 2.51 12.09 -25.21
N GLY A 55 2.36 11.03 -24.42
CA GLY A 55 1.80 9.74 -24.87
C GLY A 55 2.85 8.69 -25.27
N ALA A 56 2.37 7.56 -25.79
CA ALA A 56 3.16 6.34 -26.02
C ALA A 56 4.28 6.48 -27.07
N THR A 57 4.21 7.50 -27.92
CA THR A 57 5.20 7.83 -28.96
C THR A 57 6.17 8.93 -28.53
N SER A 58 6.05 9.44 -27.30
CA SER A 58 6.87 10.54 -26.83
C SER A 58 8.34 10.12 -26.68
N PRO A 59 9.29 10.96 -27.13
CA PRO A 59 10.71 10.75 -26.88
C PRO A 59 11.11 10.87 -25.40
N VAL A 60 10.26 11.44 -24.54
CA VAL A 60 10.52 11.69 -23.12
C VAL A 60 9.70 10.73 -22.24
N ALA A 61 10.36 9.68 -21.75
CA ALA A 61 9.79 8.66 -20.88
C ALA A 61 10.50 8.63 -19.51
N TYR A 62 9.72 8.47 -18.45
CA TYR A 62 10.16 8.39 -17.07
C TYR A 62 9.79 7.03 -16.49
N PHE A 63 10.81 6.24 -16.16
CA PHE A 63 10.66 5.01 -15.40
C PHE A 63 11.03 5.28 -13.93
N ASN A 64 10.11 4.97 -13.02
CA ASN A 64 10.31 5.07 -11.58
C ASN A 64 10.19 3.70 -10.95
N ILE A 65 11.28 3.16 -10.43
CA ILE A 65 11.28 1.90 -9.69
C ILE A 65 11.70 2.18 -8.25
N ARG A 66 10.86 1.80 -7.28
CA ARG A 66 11.12 2.00 -5.84
C ARG A 66 11.46 3.45 -5.47
N GLY A 67 10.80 4.41 -6.12
CA GLY A 67 11.02 5.85 -5.90
C GLY A 67 12.26 6.42 -6.57
N VAL A 68 13.00 5.60 -7.32
CA VAL A 68 14.21 6.00 -8.04
C VAL A 68 13.85 6.30 -9.50
N GLN A 69 14.05 7.55 -9.90
CA GLN A 69 13.86 8.01 -11.28
C GLN A 69 14.85 9.13 -11.61
N ILE A 70 14.94 9.48 -12.90
CA ILE A 70 15.49 10.78 -13.30
C ILE A 70 14.36 11.82 -13.35
N VAL A 71 14.61 13.01 -12.82
CA VAL A 71 13.73 14.18 -12.99
C VAL A 71 14.44 15.15 -13.92
N ASP A 72 14.50 14.83 -15.21
CA ASP A 72 15.07 15.68 -16.26
C ASP A 72 14.27 15.54 -17.56
N PHE A 73 13.92 16.67 -18.18
CA PHE A 73 13.26 16.69 -19.50
C PHE A 73 14.25 16.70 -20.66
N SER A 74 15.54 16.93 -20.38
CA SER A 74 16.62 16.83 -21.35
C SER A 74 17.07 15.39 -21.52
N LEU A 75 17.29 14.96 -22.76
CA LEU A 75 17.94 13.68 -23.07
C LEU A 75 19.48 13.74 -22.90
N ALA A 76 20.01 14.89 -22.46
CA ALA A 76 21.44 15.07 -22.23
C ALA A 76 21.98 14.28 -21.03
N ASN A 77 21.12 13.92 -20.06
CA ASN A 77 21.49 13.15 -18.89
C ASN A 77 20.94 11.72 -18.98
N ASP A 78 21.69 10.75 -18.48
CA ASP A 78 21.26 9.35 -18.52
C ASP A 78 20.27 9.03 -17.39
N PRO A 79 19.27 8.15 -17.63
CA PRO A 79 18.23 7.79 -16.66
C PRO A 79 18.76 6.89 -15.54
N SER A 80 18.03 6.81 -14.41
CA SER A 80 18.43 5.99 -13.24
C SER A 80 17.93 4.53 -13.30
N VAL A 81 17.04 4.22 -14.24
CA VAL A 81 16.53 2.89 -14.56
C VAL A 81 17.03 2.53 -15.95
N GLY A 82 17.65 1.36 -16.13
CA GLY A 82 18.17 0.95 -17.45
C GLY A 82 17.10 0.28 -18.31
N VAL A 83 17.16 0.46 -19.63
CA VAL A 83 16.34 -0.32 -20.58
C VAL A 83 17.26 -1.13 -21.48
N TYR A 84 17.02 -2.44 -21.58
CA TYR A 84 17.76 -3.36 -22.43
C TYR A 84 16.83 -4.07 -23.40
N ARG A 85 17.26 -4.19 -24.66
CA ARG A 85 16.64 -5.05 -25.66
C ARG A 85 17.67 -6.04 -26.14
N ASP A 86 17.37 -7.34 -26.02
CA ASP A 86 18.28 -8.41 -26.46
C ASP A 86 19.71 -8.22 -25.91
N GLU A 87 19.79 -7.80 -24.64
CA GLU A 87 21.03 -7.51 -23.90
C GLU A 87 21.81 -6.27 -24.35
N VAL A 88 21.28 -5.49 -25.31
CA VAL A 88 21.84 -4.20 -25.75
C VAL A 88 21.16 -3.04 -25.01
N TYR A 89 21.96 -2.18 -24.38
CA TYR A 89 21.48 -0.99 -23.67
C TYR A 89 20.81 0.00 -24.63
N GLN A 90 19.68 0.58 -24.23
CA GLN A 90 18.94 1.56 -25.01
C GLN A 90 19.14 2.97 -24.42
N PRO A 91 19.96 3.83 -25.06
CA PRO A 91 20.27 5.16 -24.51
C PRO A 91 19.09 6.14 -24.60
N ALA A 92 18.17 5.94 -25.55
CA ALA A 92 16.96 6.73 -25.72
C ALA A 92 15.73 5.92 -25.27
N GLN A 93 15.28 6.11 -24.03
CA GLN A 93 14.25 5.26 -23.44
C GLN A 93 12.88 5.38 -24.11
N GLY A 94 12.48 6.58 -24.55
CA GLY A 94 11.20 6.78 -25.25
C GLY A 94 11.09 5.93 -26.51
N ALA A 95 12.17 5.80 -27.27
CA ALA A 95 12.22 4.97 -28.49
C ALA A 95 11.95 3.48 -28.23
N SER A 96 12.35 2.98 -27.07
CA SER A 96 12.23 1.55 -26.75
C SER A 96 10.77 1.11 -26.64
N LEU A 97 9.85 2.03 -26.30
CA LEU A 97 8.43 1.74 -26.09
C LEU A 97 7.70 1.34 -27.37
N ALA A 98 8.00 2.00 -28.49
CA ALA A 98 7.44 1.69 -29.80
C ALA A 98 7.89 0.32 -30.35
N GLN A 99 8.87 -0.31 -29.69
CA GLN A 99 9.48 -1.56 -30.12
C GLN A 99 9.08 -2.78 -29.28
N LEU A 100 8.06 -2.64 -28.43
CA LEU A 100 7.56 -3.70 -27.55
C LEU A 100 6.49 -4.54 -28.25
N PHE A 101 6.90 -5.23 -29.32
CA PHE A 101 6.10 -6.17 -30.10
C PHE A 101 6.90 -7.46 -30.36
N ASP A 102 6.20 -8.57 -30.62
CA ASP A 102 6.80 -9.89 -30.87
C ASP A 102 7.90 -10.31 -29.85
N VAL A 103 7.59 -10.13 -28.57
CA VAL A 103 8.49 -10.41 -27.45
C VAL A 103 8.36 -11.85 -26.96
N GLU A 104 9.47 -12.44 -26.53
CA GLU A 104 9.48 -13.70 -25.80
C GLU A 104 9.11 -13.50 -24.34
N ARG A 105 9.68 -12.45 -23.72
CA ARG A 105 9.40 -12.05 -22.35
C ARG A 105 9.87 -10.63 -22.07
N VAL A 106 9.30 -10.05 -21.02
CA VAL A 106 9.76 -8.80 -20.41
C VAL A 106 10.09 -9.08 -18.94
N GLU A 107 11.26 -8.66 -18.51
CA GLU A 107 11.77 -8.83 -17.15
C GLU A 107 11.99 -7.46 -16.49
N VAL A 108 11.56 -7.32 -15.24
CA VAL A 108 11.77 -6.11 -14.42
C VAL A 108 12.57 -6.51 -13.20
N LEU A 109 13.82 -6.07 -13.16
CA LEU A 109 14.71 -6.27 -12.02
C LEU A 109 14.67 -5.02 -11.15
N ARG A 110 14.34 -5.18 -9.87
CA ARG A 110 14.21 -4.06 -8.94
C ARG A 110 15.44 -3.92 -8.05
N GLY A 111 15.83 -2.67 -7.83
CA GLY A 111 17.04 -2.32 -7.09
C GLY A 111 18.32 -2.34 -7.93
N PRO A 112 19.45 -1.91 -7.35
CA PRO A 112 20.69 -1.71 -8.10
C PRO A 112 21.18 -2.96 -8.84
N GLN A 113 21.42 -2.84 -10.16
CA GLN A 113 22.00 -3.92 -10.99
C GLN A 113 23.39 -3.55 -11.55
N GLY A 114 24.09 -2.64 -10.87
CA GLY A 114 25.37 -2.11 -11.35
C GLY A 114 26.46 -3.15 -11.54
N THR A 115 26.43 -4.27 -10.80
CA THR A 115 27.46 -5.32 -10.89
C THR A 115 27.51 -6.00 -12.26
N LEU A 116 26.37 -6.41 -12.81
CA LEU A 116 26.32 -7.14 -14.09
C LEU A 116 25.95 -6.25 -15.27
N PHE A 117 25.11 -5.24 -15.07
CA PHE A 117 24.61 -4.39 -16.16
C PHE A 117 25.32 -3.03 -16.23
N GLY A 118 25.92 -2.56 -15.14
CA GLY A 118 26.81 -1.40 -15.15
C GLY A 118 26.15 -0.07 -14.74
N ARG A 119 26.66 1.02 -15.30
CA ARG A 119 26.28 2.41 -14.96
C ARG A 119 24.78 2.67 -15.17
N ASN A 120 24.23 3.65 -14.45
CA ASN A 120 22.88 4.21 -14.68
C ASN A 120 21.73 3.24 -14.38
N ILE A 121 21.97 2.30 -13.47
CA ILE A 121 21.01 1.26 -13.08
C ILE A 121 20.94 1.19 -11.55
N THR A 122 20.66 2.35 -10.94
CA THR A 122 20.49 2.49 -9.49
C THR A 122 19.09 2.07 -9.05
N GLY A 123 18.04 2.38 -9.83
CA GLY A 123 16.66 2.00 -9.51
C GLY A 123 16.30 0.55 -9.88
N GLY A 124 16.93 0.03 -10.93
CA GLY A 124 16.60 -1.26 -11.53
C GLY A 124 16.65 -1.18 -13.05
N LEU A 125 16.19 -2.23 -13.73
CA LEU A 125 16.14 -2.24 -15.19
C LEU A 125 14.91 -2.97 -15.73
N LEU A 126 14.54 -2.57 -16.94
CA LEU A 126 13.57 -3.24 -17.82
C LEU A 126 14.35 -3.98 -18.92
N HIS A 127 14.17 -5.29 -19.03
CA HIS A 127 14.83 -6.12 -20.04
C HIS A 127 13.78 -6.78 -20.93
N THR A 128 13.76 -6.38 -22.20
CA THR A 128 12.92 -7.00 -23.21
C THR A 128 13.74 -8.00 -24.02
N ILE A 129 13.20 -9.21 -24.18
CA ILE A 129 13.81 -10.27 -24.95
C ILE A 129 12.90 -10.59 -26.13
N SER A 130 13.41 -10.40 -27.34
CA SER A 130 12.73 -10.69 -28.59
C SER A 130 12.49 -12.18 -28.76
N ARG A 131 11.38 -12.55 -29.41
CA ARG A 131 11.13 -13.96 -29.76
C ARG A 131 12.15 -14.45 -30.79
N SER A 132 12.94 -15.46 -30.44
CA SER A 132 13.88 -16.08 -31.38
C SER A 132 13.16 -16.88 -32.48
N PRO A 133 13.78 -17.04 -33.67
CA PRO A 133 13.24 -17.90 -34.72
C PRO A 133 13.31 -19.38 -34.33
N THR A 134 12.22 -20.10 -34.54
CA THR A 134 12.11 -21.54 -34.23
C THR A 134 12.43 -22.41 -35.45
N GLU A 135 12.66 -23.71 -35.24
CA GLU A 135 12.80 -24.66 -36.36
C GLU A 135 11.48 -24.79 -37.16
N GLU A 136 10.35 -24.86 -36.45
CA GLU A 136 9.03 -24.90 -37.05
C GLU A 136 8.62 -23.51 -37.56
N THR A 137 7.87 -23.49 -38.66
CA THR A 137 7.28 -22.24 -39.17
C THR A 137 6.15 -21.78 -38.24
N THR A 138 6.36 -20.64 -37.58
CA THR A 138 5.39 -20.03 -36.67
C THR A 138 5.08 -18.60 -37.13
N GLY A 139 3.87 -18.13 -36.84
CA GLY A 139 3.49 -16.75 -37.15
C GLY A 139 2.09 -16.41 -36.69
N TYR A 140 1.78 -15.12 -36.65
CA TYR A 140 0.46 -14.60 -36.29
C TYR A 140 0.22 -13.24 -36.96
N VAL A 141 -1.04 -12.86 -36.99
CA VAL A 141 -1.49 -11.50 -37.29
C VAL A 141 -2.51 -11.12 -36.23
N SER A 142 -2.35 -9.94 -35.64
CA SER A 142 -3.25 -9.33 -34.68
C SER A 142 -3.75 -8.00 -35.23
N ALA A 143 -5.00 -7.66 -34.96
CA ALA A 143 -5.58 -6.37 -35.29
C ALA A 143 -6.54 -5.96 -34.16
N SER A 144 -6.31 -4.77 -33.62
CA SER A 144 -7.12 -4.17 -32.56
C SER A 144 -7.67 -2.82 -33.04
N TYR A 145 -8.90 -2.51 -32.64
CA TYR A 145 -9.56 -1.24 -32.95
C TYR A 145 -10.28 -0.72 -31.69
N GLY A 146 -10.15 0.57 -31.40
CA GLY A 146 -10.64 1.18 -30.15
C GLY A 146 -11.12 2.62 -30.33
N GLU A 147 -11.23 3.33 -29.21
CA GLU A 147 -11.61 4.74 -29.16
C GLU A 147 -10.59 5.64 -29.88
N PHE A 148 -11.02 6.83 -30.30
CA PHE A 148 -10.23 7.77 -31.11
C PHE A 148 -9.69 7.17 -32.41
N ASP A 149 -10.51 6.31 -33.04
CA ASP A 149 -10.15 5.56 -34.25
C ASP A 149 -8.81 4.79 -34.15
N LYS A 150 -8.40 4.47 -32.91
CA LYS A 150 -7.15 3.77 -32.62
C LYS A 150 -7.16 2.42 -33.30
N SER A 151 -6.16 2.15 -34.14
CA SER A 151 -5.92 0.87 -34.79
C SER A 151 -4.49 0.40 -34.56
N ILE A 152 -4.33 -0.82 -34.10
CA ILE A 152 -3.02 -1.47 -33.95
C ILE A 152 -3.05 -2.74 -34.80
N VAL A 153 -2.09 -2.87 -35.71
CA VAL A 153 -1.90 -4.09 -36.52
C VAL A 153 -0.50 -4.61 -36.29
N GLU A 154 -0.39 -5.85 -35.86
CA GLU A 154 0.87 -6.53 -35.59
C GLU A 154 0.91 -7.85 -36.34
N GLY A 155 2.07 -8.22 -36.87
CA GLY A 155 2.25 -9.53 -37.49
C GLY A 155 3.69 -9.98 -37.45
N ALA A 156 3.89 -11.28 -37.27
CA ALA A 156 5.20 -11.90 -37.28
C ALA A 156 5.17 -13.25 -37.98
N ILE A 157 6.28 -13.61 -38.62
CA ILE A 157 6.50 -14.92 -39.22
C ILE A 157 7.96 -15.32 -39.08
N GLY A 158 8.23 -16.57 -38.71
CA GLY A 158 9.57 -17.11 -38.63
C GLY A 158 9.61 -18.63 -38.77
N GLY A 159 10.81 -19.17 -38.97
CA GLY A 159 11.05 -20.60 -39.15
C GLY A 159 12.44 -20.88 -39.73
N SER A 160 12.76 -22.17 -39.92
CA SER A 160 13.98 -22.59 -40.65
C SER A 160 13.93 -22.22 -42.14
N LEU A 161 14.96 -21.54 -42.63
CA LEU A 161 15.23 -21.32 -44.05
C LEU A 161 16.08 -22.45 -44.65
N THR A 162 17.01 -22.98 -43.85
CA THR A 162 17.81 -24.17 -44.10
C THR A 162 17.97 -24.96 -42.79
N ASP A 163 18.69 -26.09 -42.83
CA ASP A 163 18.98 -26.88 -41.62
C ASP A 163 19.86 -26.15 -40.59
N THR A 164 20.50 -25.03 -40.96
CA THR A 164 21.44 -24.27 -40.11
C THR A 164 21.12 -22.78 -40.03
N VAL A 165 20.05 -22.33 -40.70
CA VAL A 165 19.67 -20.92 -40.75
C VAL A 165 18.19 -20.79 -40.43
N ARG A 166 17.89 -20.04 -39.37
CA ARG A 166 16.54 -19.71 -38.93
C ARG A 166 16.35 -18.20 -39.03
N ALA A 167 15.14 -17.77 -39.40
CA ALA A 167 14.84 -16.34 -39.50
C ALA A 167 13.44 -16.01 -39.01
N ARG A 168 13.27 -14.80 -38.47
CA ARG A 168 11.99 -14.26 -38.03
C ARG A 168 11.88 -12.79 -38.39
N VAL A 169 10.72 -12.37 -38.87
CA VAL A 169 10.39 -10.98 -39.18
C VAL A 169 9.09 -10.63 -38.48
N ALA A 170 9.05 -9.47 -37.84
CA ALA A 170 7.90 -8.92 -37.16
C ALA A 170 7.71 -7.45 -37.52
N VAL A 171 6.45 -7.01 -37.61
CA VAL A 171 6.06 -5.63 -37.92
C VAL A 171 4.86 -5.26 -37.06
N GLN A 172 4.84 -4.03 -36.54
CA GLN A 172 3.70 -3.41 -35.87
C GLN A 172 3.43 -2.04 -36.49
N THR A 173 2.16 -1.66 -36.57
CA THR A 173 1.71 -0.31 -36.93
C THR A 173 0.65 0.14 -35.93
N LEU A 174 0.67 1.40 -35.55
CA LEU A 174 -0.32 2.06 -34.71
C LEU A 174 -0.78 3.34 -35.42
N ASN A 175 -2.10 3.55 -35.49
CA ASN A 175 -2.69 4.83 -35.88
C ASN A 175 -3.73 5.20 -34.83
N GLN A 176 -3.83 6.47 -34.46
CA GLN A 176 -4.78 6.98 -33.49
C GLN A 176 -5.05 8.46 -33.78
N ASP A 177 -6.32 8.86 -33.84
CA ASP A 177 -6.71 10.25 -34.02
C ASP A 177 -6.50 11.07 -32.73
N GLY A 178 -6.48 12.39 -32.86
CA GLY A 178 -6.42 13.31 -31.74
C GLY A 178 -7.59 13.17 -30.77
N TRP A 179 -7.33 13.40 -29.49
CA TRP A 179 -8.33 13.39 -28.42
C TRP A 179 -8.48 14.75 -27.73
N GLN A 180 -7.57 15.71 -27.97
CA GLN A 180 -7.66 17.08 -27.47
C GLN A 180 -8.04 18.07 -28.58
N THR A 181 -8.91 19.00 -28.23
CA THR A 181 -9.33 20.12 -29.08
C THR A 181 -8.86 21.45 -28.52
N ASP A 182 -8.09 22.21 -29.30
CA ASP A 182 -7.74 23.59 -29.00
C ASP A 182 -8.92 24.53 -29.27
N GLN A 183 -9.40 25.16 -28.21
CA GLN A 183 -10.55 26.06 -28.24
C GLN A 183 -10.20 27.44 -28.84
N ILE A 184 -8.93 27.75 -29.09
CA ILE A 184 -8.50 29.00 -29.73
C ILE A 184 -8.49 28.88 -31.25
N THR A 185 -7.80 27.88 -31.78
CA THR A 185 -7.68 27.66 -33.23
C THR A 185 -8.79 26.78 -33.80
N GLY A 186 -9.42 25.96 -32.96
CA GLY A 186 -10.39 24.93 -33.36
C GLY A 186 -9.74 23.65 -33.88
N GLN A 187 -8.43 23.49 -33.71
CA GLN A 187 -7.68 22.30 -34.09
C GLN A 187 -7.98 21.14 -33.12
N ASP A 188 -8.32 19.97 -33.64
CA ASP A 188 -8.81 18.78 -32.91
C ASP A 188 -7.90 17.55 -33.05
N ASP A 189 -6.68 17.75 -33.56
CA ASP A 189 -5.72 16.67 -33.84
C ASP A 189 -4.72 16.46 -32.70
N PHE A 190 -4.81 17.15 -31.55
CA PHE A 190 -3.83 17.01 -30.47
C PHE A 190 -3.93 15.64 -29.80
N GLY A 191 -2.77 14.98 -29.62
CA GLY A 191 -2.69 13.61 -29.14
C GLY A 191 -2.88 12.55 -30.22
N GLU A 192 -2.93 12.95 -31.49
CA GLU A 192 -2.81 12.05 -32.64
C GLU A 192 -1.45 11.35 -32.58
N ALA A 193 -1.42 10.07 -32.96
CA ALA A 193 -0.21 9.28 -33.00
C ALA A 193 -0.25 8.27 -34.16
N GLU A 194 0.77 8.30 -35.00
CA GLU A 194 1.03 7.32 -36.05
C GLU A 194 2.43 6.72 -35.82
N SER A 195 2.56 5.40 -35.85
CA SER A 195 3.86 4.76 -35.77
C SER A 195 3.92 3.44 -36.51
N TRP A 196 5.12 3.07 -36.95
CA TRP A 196 5.44 1.74 -37.41
C TRP A 196 6.76 1.28 -36.79
N ALA A 197 6.87 -0.01 -36.58
CA ALA A 197 8.11 -0.65 -36.14
C ALA A 197 8.28 -2.01 -36.81
N ALA A 198 9.53 -2.37 -37.11
CA ALA A 198 9.87 -3.64 -37.74
C ALA A 198 11.15 -4.22 -37.13
N ARG A 199 11.20 -5.56 -37.02
CA ARG A 199 12.36 -6.32 -36.54
C ARG A 199 12.58 -7.53 -37.42
N ALA A 200 13.84 -7.81 -37.72
CA ALA A 200 14.26 -9.06 -38.36
C ALA A 200 15.41 -9.68 -37.59
N ILE A 201 15.30 -10.97 -37.29
CA ILE A 201 16.31 -11.76 -36.58
C ILE A 201 16.69 -12.95 -37.46
N VAL A 202 17.99 -13.20 -37.60
CA VAL A 202 18.56 -14.36 -38.29
C VAL A 202 19.52 -15.06 -37.35
N GLU A 203 19.27 -16.35 -37.13
CA GLU A 203 20.17 -17.23 -36.41
C GLU A 203 20.89 -18.17 -37.39
N VAL A 204 22.19 -18.34 -37.20
CA VAL A 204 23.04 -19.20 -38.02
C VAL A 204 23.87 -20.10 -37.12
N ASP A 205 23.70 -21.41 -37.28
CA ASP A 205 24.58 -22.40 -36.67
C ASP A 205 25.89 -22.43 -37.48
N LEU A 206 26.89 -21.66 -37.03
CA LEU A 206 28.19 -21.53 -37.70
C LEU A 206 29.05 -22.80 -37.53
N SER A 207 28.81 -23.53 -36.43
CA SER A 207 29.30 -24.89 -36.16
C SER A 207 28.43 -25.53 -35.08
N ASP A 208 28.67 -26.82 -34.76
CA ASP A 208 27.97 -27.54 -33.68
C ASP A 208 28.10 -26.87 -32.28
N GLN A 209 29.05 -25.94 -32.11
CA GLN A 209 29.36 -25.26 -30.86
C GLN A 209 29.24 -23.74 -30.94
N LEU A 210 28.92 -23.17 -32.12
CA LEU A 210 28.92 -21.72 -32.35
C LEU A 210 27.61 -21.29 -33.00
N LEU A 211 26.78 -20.57 -32.24
CA LEU A 211 25.58 -19.92 -32.72
C LEU A 211 25.86 -18.43 -32.96
N GLY A 212 25.44 -17.91 -34.11
CA GLY A 212 25.45 -16.48 -34.42
C GLY A 212 24.03 -15.95 -34.61
N THR A 213 23.63 -14.97 -33.81
CA THR A 213 22.34 -14.29 -33.90
C THR A 213 22.54 -12.86 -34.37
N PHE A 214 21.87 -12.49 -35.46
CA PHE A 214 21.93 -11.16 -36.06
C PHE A 214 20.55 -10.54 -36.05
N ALA A 215 20.39 -9.38 -35.43
CA ALA A 215 19.12 -8.67 -35.41
C ALA A 215 19.27 -7.28 -36.02
N ILE A 216 18.25 -6.85 -36.75
CA ILE A 216 18.07 -5.47 -37.18
C ILE A 216 16.67 -5.01 -36.80
N HIS A 217 16.54 -3.74 -36.43
CA HIS A 217 15.25 -3.15 -36.09
C HIS A 217 15.18 -1.69 -36.55
N GLY A 218 13.97 -1.21 -36.69
CA GLY A 218 13.69 0.20 -36.99
C GLY A 218 12.26 0.56 -36.62
N SER A 219 12.08 1.80 -36.18
CA SER A 219 10.77 2.38 -35.87
C SER A 219 10.74 3.87 -36.23
N ASP A 220 9.57 4.33 -36.64
CA ASP A 220 9.24 5.74 -36.85
C ASP A 220 7.91 6.00 -36.16
N ALA A 221 7.81 7.11 -35.44
CA ALA A 221 6.62 7.52 -34.74
C ALA A 221 6.47 9.02 -34.85
N ASP A 222 5.33 9.47 -35.35
CA ASP A 222 4.91 10.85 -35.44
C ASP A 222 3.69 11.05 -34.54
N SER A 223 3.62 12.20 -33.88
CA SER A 223 2.50 12.54 -33.00
C SER A 223 2.36 14.05 -32.84
N THR A 224 1.16 14.50 -32.53
CA THR A 224 0.93 15.88 -32.10
C THR A 224 0.96 15.93 -30.58
N THR A 225 1.84 16.75 -30.00
CA THR A 225 2.03 16.74 -28.54
C THR A 225 0.74 17.17 -27.82
N PRO A 226 0.14 16.33 -26.95
CA PRO A 226 -0.92 16.76 -26.06
C PRO A 226 -0.52 18.01 -25.28
N GLN A 227 -1.40 19.00 -25.23
CA GLN A 227 -1.13 20.27 -24.54
C GLN A 227 -1.52 20.18 -23.07
N ARG A 228 -0.83 20.99 -22.26
CA ARG A 228 -1.05 21.09 -20.81
C ARG A 228 -2.22 22.04 -20.52
N GLY A 229 -3.01 21.71 -19.50
CA GLY A 229 -3.90 22.68 -18.86
C GLY A 229 -3.11 23.76 -18.12
N PHE A 230 -3.59 25.00 -18.11
CA PHE A 230 -2.90 26.13 -17.49
C PHE A 230 -3.72 26.72 -16.35
N PHE A 231 -3.37 26.38 -15.11
CA PHE A 231 -4.09 26.85 -13.94
C PHE A 231 -3.47 28.12 -13.36
N GLY A 232 -4.32 29.12 -13.10
CA GLY A 232 -3.96 30.32 -12.37
C GLY A 232 -3.89 30.09 -10.87
N ASN A 233 -2.98 30.75 -10.15
CA ASN A 233 -2.80 30.57 -8.70
C ASN A 233 -3.12 31.83 -7.86
N LEU A 234 -3.66 32.89 -8.46
CA LEU A 234 -4.02 34.14 -7.80
C LEU A 234 -5.53 34.35 -7.78
N ASP A 235 -6.04 34.88 -6.67
CA ASP A 235 -7.42 35.31 -6.57
C ASP A 235 -7.68 36.50 -7.51
N PRO A 236 -8.67 36.44 -8.40
CA PRO A 236 -8.92 37.49 -9.39
C PRO A 236 -9.36 38.83 -8.79
N LEU A 237 -9.82 38.86 -7.53
CA LEU A 237 -10.29 40.05 -6.85
C LEU A 237 -9.21 40.65 -5.94
N THR A 238 -8.48 39.83 -5.19
CA THR A 238 -7.50 40.31 -4.20
C THR A 238 -6.06 40.25 -4.70
N GLY A 239 -5.76 39.40 -5.67
CA GLY A 239 -4.40 39.10 -6.12
C GLY A 239 -3.58 38.26 -5.14
N ASP A 240 -4.20 37.77 -4.05
CA ASP A 240 -3.55 36.86 -3.11
C ASP A 240 -3.48 35.44 -3.69
N ARG A 241 -2.57 34.61 -3.17
CA ARG A 241 -2.49 33.20 -3.58
C ARG A 241 -3.80 32.47 -3.27
N CYS A 242 -4.35 31.76 -4.26
CA CYS A 242 -5.51 30.91 -4.10
C CYS A 242 -5.20 29.66 -3.27
N ILE A 243 -6.23 29.15 -2.58
CA ILE A 243 -6.20 27.79 -2.03
C ILE A 243 -6.29 26.76 -3.16
N PRO A 244 -5.65 25.58 -3.05
CA PRO A 244 -5.61 24.57 -4.12
C PRO A 244 -6.98 24.23 -4.72
N GLN A 245 -8.02 24.08 -3.88
CA GLN A 245 -9.38 23.76 -4.35
C GLN A 245 -9.91 24.73 -5.41
N ARG A 246 -9.59 26.02 -5.29
CA ARG A 246 -10.05 27.04 -6.23
C ARG A 246 -9.23 27.05 -7.52
N ILE A 247 -7.98 26.63 -7.45
CA ILE A 247 -7.10 26.46 -8.61
C ILE A 247 -7.65 25.33 -9.48
N TYR A 248 -7.93 24.17 -8.88
CA TYR A 248 -8.47 23.00 -9.59
C TYR A 248 -9.89 23.21 -10.13
N ASN A 249 -10.70 24.06 -9.49
CA ASN A 249 -12.00 24.47 -10.03
C ASN A 249 -11.90 25.54 -11.14
N SER A 250 -10.69 25.89 -11.58
CA SER A 250 -10.42 26.98 -12.53
C SER A 250 -11.05 28.31 -12.12
N GLU A 251 -11.03 28.65 -10.82
CA GLU A 251 -11.58 29.90 -10.28
C GLU A 251 -10.53 31.01 -10.11
N CYS A 252 -9.26 30.68 -10.37
CA CYS A 252 -8.10 31.53 -10.12
C CYS A 252 -7.44 31.96 -11.43
N VAL A 253 -6.70 33.07 -11.37
CA VAL A 253 -5.99 33.66 -12.52
C VAL A 253 -4.49 33.56 -12.31
N ASN A 254 -3.71 33.51 -13.39
CA ASN A 254 -2.28 33.75 -13.29
C ASN A 254 -1.99 35.25 -13.12
N ALA A 255 -0.72 35.66 -12.97
CA ALA A 255 -0.39 37.09 -12.81
C ALA A 255 -0.75 37.94 -14.03
N ALA A 256 -0.97 37.32 -15.17
CA ALA A 256 -1.39 37.99 -16.39
C ALA A 256 -2.92 38.02 -16.57
N GLY A 257 -3.68 37.53 -15.59
CA GLY A 257 -5.14 37.53 -15.58
C GLY A 257 -5.79 36.39 -16.38
N PHE A 258 -5.00 35.46 -16.95
CA PHE A 258 -5.54 34.27 -17.61
C PHE A 258 -6.12 33.31 -16.58
N ARG A 259 -7.32 32.82 -16.88
CA ARG A 259 -8.00 31.76 -16.14
C ARG A 259 -8.42 30.72 -17.17
N ASP A 260 -8.18 29.46 -16.85
CA ASP A 260 -8.65 28.36 -17.69
C ASP A 260 -10.19 28.39 -17.79
N PRO A 261 -10.77 28.54 -19.00
CA PRO A 261 -12.21 28.55 -19.16
C PRO A 261 -12.85 27.16 -18.97
N SER A 262 -12.10 26.07 -19.10
CA SER A 262 -12.61 24.70 -19.01
C SER A 262 -11.63 23.79 -18.26
N PRO A 263 -12.04 23.12 -17.19
CA PRO A 263 -11.17 22.17 -16.49
C PRO A 263 -11.03 20.82 -17.21
N SER A 264 -11.71 20.61 -18.35
CA SER A 264 -11.69 19.33 -19.07
C SER A 264 -10.32 19.10 -19.71
N PRO A 265 -9.72 17.90 -19.58
CA PRO A 265 -8.45 17.59 -20.22
C PRO A 265 -8.56 17.50 -21.75
N GLU A 266 -9.76 17.30 -22.31
CA GLU A 266 -10.01 17.27 -23.75
C GLU A 266 -10.00 18.67 -24.39
N GLU A 267 -10.19 19.72 -23.60
CA GLU A 267 -10.22 21.10 -24.08
C GLU A 267 -8.93 21.82 -23.68
N VAL A 268 -8.16 22.26 -24.67
CA VAL A 268 -6.92 23.00 -24.43
C VAL A 268 -6.99 24.41 -25.00
N TYR A 269 -6.13 25.28 -24.50
CA TYR A 269 -5.99 26.65 -24.96
C TYR A 269 -4.53 26.87 -25.28
N THR A 270 -4.17 26.76 -26.55
CA THR A 270 -2.78 26.93 -27.02
C THR A 270 -2.73 27.88 -28.20
N ASP A 271 -1.61 28.59 -28.36
CA ASP A 271 -1.28 29.36 -29.57
C ASP A 271 -0.05 28.81 -30.29
N VAL A 272 0.40 27.61 -29.88
CA VAL A 272 1.54 26.88 -30.44
C VAL A 272 1.15 25.42 -30.66
N THR A 273 1.03 25.01 -31.92
CA THR A 273 0.93 23.61 -32.32
C THR A 273 2.34 23.06 -32.58
N ARG A 274 2.67 21.87 -32.04
CA ARG A 274 3.95 21.19 -32.32
C ARG A 274 3.80 19.71 -32.57
N GLU A 275 4.47 19.28 -33.62
CA GLU A 275 4.71 17.88 -33.96
C GLU A 275 5.89 17.35 -33.13
N SER A 276 5.71 16.16 -32.60
CA SER A 276 6.70 15.35 -31.91
C SER A 276 6.95 14.10 -32.74
N PHE A 277 8.22 13.79 -32.99
CA PHE A 277 8.59 12.57 -33.70
C PHE A 277 9.70 11.82 -32.98
N SER A 278 9.79 10.52 -33.25
CA SER A 278 10.77 9.61 -32.68
C SER A 278 11.14 8.53 -33.70
N LYS A 279 12.42 8.53 -34.09
CA LYS A 279 13.01 7.56 -35.04
C LYS A 279 14.09 6.79 -34.34
N ALA A 280 14.05 5.47 -34.46
CA ALA A 280 15.07 4.60 -33.91
C ALA A 280 15.42 3.50 -34.90
N SER A 281 16.69 3.14 -34.96
CA SER A 281 17.16 2.02 -35.75
C SER A 281 18.41 1.43 -35.12
N GLY A 282 18.63 0.14 -35.30
CA GLY A 282 19.82 -0.47 -34.76
C GLY A 282 20.05 -1.88 -35.28
N ALA A 283 21.22 -2.39 -34.96
CA ALA A 283 21.66 -3.72 -35.33
C ALA A 283 22.46 -4.34 -34.19
N SER A 284 22.27 -5.63 -33.98
CA SER A 284 23.06 -6.40 -33.02
C SER A 284 23.58 -7.70 -33.62
N ALA A 285 24.74 -8.12 -33.13
CA ALA A 285 25.35 -9.40 -33.43
C ALA A 285 25.75 -10.07 -32.11
N LYS A 286 25.17 -11.24 -31.84
CA LYS A 286 25.48 -12.08 -30.69
C LYS A 286 26.12 -13.37 -31.18
N PHE A 287 27.26 -13.73 -30.60
CA PHE A 287 27.94 -15.01 -30.85
C PHE A 287 28.04 -15.77 -29.54
N GLU A 288 27.57 -17.01 -29.56
CA GLU A 288 27.56 -17.93 -28.40
C GLU A 288 28.39 -19.15 -28.76
N TYR A 289 29.53 -19.32 -28.08
CA TYR A 289 30.45 -20.42 -28.28
C TYR A 289 30.54 -21.30 -27.03
N SER A 290 29.98 -22.50 -27.12
CA SER A 290 29.91 -23.44 -26.00
C SER A 290 31.07 -24.43 -25.99
N THR A 291 31.70 -24.61 -24.84
CA THR A 291 32.78 -25.59 -24.61
C THR A 291 32.46 -26.46 -23.40
N ASP A 292 33.26 -27.51 -23.17
CA ASP A 292 33.05 -28.43 -22.03
C ASP A 292 33.19 -27.78 -20.64
N TRP A 293 33.77 -26.58 -20.54
CA TRP A 293 34.06 -25.93 -19.25
C TRP A 293 33.46 -24.52 -19.11
N ALA A 294 33.10 -23.87 -20.21
CA ALA A 294 32.49 -22.55 -20.21
C ALA A 294 31.78 -22.24 -21.53
N ASP A 295 30.80 -21.35 -21.45
CA ASP A 295 30.16 -20.68 -22.57
C ASP A 295 30.73 -19.27 -22.74
N PHE A 296 31.13 -18.93 -23.95
CA PHE A 296 31.63 -17.61 -24.31
C PHE A 296 30.59 -16.86 -25.11
N VAL A 297 30.26 -15.65 -24.69
CA VAL A 297 29.30 -14.79 -25.37
C VAL A 297 29.96 -13.48 -25.76
N SER A 298 29.79 -13.09 -27.02
CA SER A 298 30.12 -11.77 -27.53
C SER A 298 28.84 -11.10 -27.99
N VAL A 299 28.52 -9.92 -27.48
CA VAL A 299 27.37 -9.11 -27.93
C VAL A 299 27.89 -7.77 -28.42
N THR A 300 27.65 -7.47 -29.69
CA THR A 300 27.90 -6.16 -30.29
C THR A 300 26.56 -5.52 -30.62
N GLY A 301 26.34 -4.28 -30.20
CA GLY A 301 25.12 -3.53 -30.50
C GLY A 301 25.45 -2.12 -30.98
N TYR A 302 24.79 -1.69 -32.06
CA TYR A 302 24.80 -0.31 -32.53
C TYR A 302 23.36 0.21 -32.57
N GLU A 303 23.13 1.35 -31.93
CA GLU A 303 21.81 1.99 -31.85
C GLU A 303 21.92 3.45 -32.30
N LYS A 304 21.00 3.85 -33.17
CA LYS A 304 20.82 5.22 -33.64
C LYS A 304 19.41 5.70 -33.33
N TYR A 305 19.32 6.92 -32.81
CA TYR A 305 18.07 7.55 -32.43
C TYR A 305 18.05 9.02 -32.86
N GLU A 306 16.87 9.49 -33.27
CA GLU A 306 16.58 10.89 -33.55
C GLU A 306 15.18 11.19 -33.01
N GLY A 307 15.00 12.26 -32.24
CA GLY A 307 13.69 12.60 -31.76
C GLY A 307 13.53 14.07 -31.43
N GLN A 308 12.29 14.56 -31.58
CA GLN A 308 11.91 15.92 -31.30
C GLN A 308 10.72 15.98 -30.34
N HIS A 309 10.83 16.85 -29.34
CA HIS A 309 9.75 17.16 -28.43
C HIS A 309 9.56 18.66 -28.29
N GLY A 310 8.31 19.11 -28.34
CA GLY A 310 8.01 20.50 -28.09
C GLY A 310 6.62 20.71 -27.52
N GLY A 311 6.48 21.78 -26.74
CA GLY A 311 5.22 22.15 -26.12
C GLY A 311 5.21 23.59 -25.63
N GLN A 312 4.10 23.97 -25.02
CA GLN A 312 3.85 25.29 -24.44
C GLN A 312 3.98 25.23 -22.90
N VAL A 313 4.55 26.29 -22.31
CA VAL A 313 4.78 26.40 -20.85
C VAL A 313 4.08 27.61 -20.23
N SER A 314 3.33 28.38 -21.01
CA SER A 314 2.53 29.51 -20.53
C SER A 314 1.22 29.61 -21.29
N PRO A 315 0.12 30.09 -20.68
CA PRO A 315 -1.16 30.20 -21.37
C PRO A 315 -1.18 31.26 -22.50
N PRO A 316 -2.15 31.20 -23.42
CA PRO A 316 -2.27 32.08 -24.58
C PRO A 316 -2.60 33.54 -24.22
N GLY A 317 -2.24 34.48 -25.10
CA GLY A 317 -2.61 35.90 -24.99
C GLY A 317 -1.65 36.78 -24.18
N ASN A 318 -0.57 36.20 -23.62
CA ASN A 318 0.60 36.92 -23.09
C ASN A 318 1.86 36.49 -23.86
N LEU A 319 3.06 36.73 -23.31
CA LEU A 319 4.33 36.20 -23.85
C LEU A 319 4.21 34.67 -23.97
N ALA A 320 3.88 34.15 -25.15
CA ALA A 320 3.71 32.73 -25.38
C ALA A 320 5.08 32.05 -25.35
N LEU A 321 5.38 31.42 -24.22
CA LEU A 321 6.60 30.67 -23.99
C LEU A 321 6.38 29.21 -24.36
N GLY A 322 7.21 28.70 -25.24
CA GLY A 322 7.28 27.27 -25.56
C GLY A 322 8.72 26.78 -25.61
N PHE A 323 8.90 25.49 -25.75
CA PHE A 323 10.21 24.86 -25.91
C PHE A 323 10.19 23.85 -27.04
N ILE A 324 11.36 23.64 -27.63
CA ILE A 324 11.61 22.56 -28.56
C ILE A 324 12.96 21.95 -28.20
N PHE A 325 13.00 20.63 -28.14
CA PHE A 325 14.19 19.81 -27.94
C PHE A 325 14.28 18.87 -29.13
N HIS A 326 15.41 18.88 -29.83
CA HIS A 326 15.79 17.91 -30.83
C HIS A 326 17.02 17.18 -30.30
N THR A 327 17.08 15.86 -30.46
CA THR A 327 18.24 15.08 -30.00
C THR A 327 18.51 13.94 -30.95
N GLU A 328 19.78 13.82 -31.34
CA GLU A 328 20.35 12.71 -32.08
C GLU A 328 21.31 11.95 -31.17
N VAL A 329 21.21 10.62 -31.17
CA VAL A 329 22.09 9.75 -30.38
C VAL A 329 22.61 8.63 -31.27
N ASP A 330 23.92 8.47 -31.31
CA ASP A 330 24.60 7.32 -31.89
C ASP A 330 25.36 6.60 -30.77
N SER A 331 25.19 5.28 -30.66
CA SER A 331 25.87 4.50 -29.62
C SER A 331 26.37 3.15 -30.12
N LEU A 332 27.52 2.72 -29.60
CA LEU A 332 28.12 1.42 -29.83
C LEU A 332 28.40 0.74 -28.49
N SER A 333 28.07 -0.54 -28.40
CA SER A 333 28.38 -1.38 -27.23
C SER A 333 29.02 -2.69 -27.68
N GLN A 334 29.96 -3.17 -26.86
CA GLN A 334 30.59 -4.48 -27.01
C GLN A 334 30.75 -5.13 -25.64
N GLU A 335 30.12 -6.28 -25.45
CA GLU A 335 30.32 -7.14 -24.28
C GLU A 335 31.04 -8.43 -24.71
N PHE A 336 32.07 -8.82 -23.96
CA PHE A 336 32.61 -10.18 -23.99
C PHE A 336 32.46 -10.77 -22.60
N ARG A 337 31.76 -11.90 -22.49
CA ARG A 337 31.61 -12.62 -21.22
C ARG A 337 31.88 -14.10 -21.38
N ALA A 338 32.30 -14.72 -20.28
CA ALA A 338 32.41 -16.16 -20.13
C ALA A 338 31.63 -16.59 -18.89
N THR A 339 30.89 -17.69 -19.01
CA THR A 339 30.13 -18.30 -17.93
C THR A 339 30.55 -19.75 -17.80
N GLY A 340 30.71 -20.27 -16.58
CA GLY A 340 31.03 -21.68 -16.39
C GLY A 340 30.75 -22.18 -14.98
N ASP A 341 30.92 -23.48 -14.79
CA ASP A 341 30.70 -24.14 -13.51
C ASP A 341 31.97 -24.15 -12.65
N THR A 342 31.80 -24.13 -11.33
CA THR A 342 32.88 -24.34 -10.36
C THR A 342 33.00 -25.82 -10.01
N MET A 343 34.17 -26.24 -9.53
CA MET A 343 34.38 -27.63 -9.04
C MET A 343 33.45 -28.00 -7.87
N GLY A 344 32.87 -27.00 -7.19
CA GLY A 344 31.97 -27.18 -6.05
C GLY A 344 30.49 -27.15 -6.42
N GLY A 345 30.12 -27.25 -7.70
CA GLY A 345 28.72 -27.17 -8.16
C GLY A 345 28.12 -25.76 -8.11
N GLY A 346 28.96 -24.74 -8.02
CA GLY A 346 28.56 -23.34 -8.20
C GLY A 346 28.76 -22.89 -9.64
N THR A 347 28.50 -21.62 -9.92
CA THR A 347 28.63 -21.01 -11.24
C THR A 347 29.35 -19.67 -11.14
N TRP A 348 29.99 -19.26 -12.22
CA TRP A 348 30.66 -17.96 -12.31
C TRP A 348 30.38 -17.33 -13.66
N VAL A 349 30.31 -16.00 -13.68
CA VAL A 349 30.27 -15.17 -14.89
C VAL A 349 31.34 -14.09 -14.76
N ALA A 350 32.10 -13.85 -15.82
CA ALA A 350 33.09 -12.79 -15.88
C ALA A 350 33.13 -12.16 -17.26
N GLY A 351 33.34 -10.85 -17.34
CA GLY A 351 33.34 -10.16 -18.61
C GLY A 351 34.03 -8.80 -18.62
N VAL A 352 34.15 -8.29 -19.85
CA VAL A 352 34.62 -6.95 -20.19
C VAL A 352 33.55 -6.30 -21.05
N TYR A 353 33.28 -5.03 -20.78
CA TYR A 353 32.27 -4.25 -21.46
C TYR A 353 32.86 -2.92 -21.92
N TYR A 354 32.57 -2.56 -23.16
CA TYR A 354 32.89 -1.27 -23.76
C TYR A 354 31.60 -0.60 -24.25
N TYR A 355 31.49 0.70 -24.04
CA TYR A 355 30.39 1.52 -24.53
C TYR A 355 30.88 2.90 -24.93
N GLU A 356 30.39 3.41 -26.05
CA GLU A 356 30.54 4.80 -26.45
C GLU A 356 29.19 5.36 -26.93
N ASP A 357 28.94 6.64 -26.64
CA ASP A 357 27.88 7.40 -27.29
C ASP A 357 28.30 8.83 -27.64
N GLU A 358 27.66 9.36 -28.68
CA GLU A 358 27.66 10.77 -29.06
C GLU A 358 26.20 11.24 -29.08
N LYS A 359 25.90 12.31 -28.34
CA LYS A 359 24.58 12.92 -28.24
C LYS A 359 24.65 14.36 -28.73
N ASP A 360 24.04 14.64 -29.87
CA ASP A 360 23.84 15.99 -30.38
C ASP A 360 22.45 16.49 -29.97
N SER A 361 22.38 17.61 -29.26
CA SER A 361 21.12 18.14 -28.75
C SER A 361 20.98 19.62 -29.08
N ASP A 362 19.87 19.95 -29.74
CA ASP A 362 19.46 21.30 -30.05
C ASP A 362 18.22 21.65 -29.24
N SER A 363 18.26 22.76 -28.52
CA SER A 363 17.11 23.25 -27.78
C SER A 363 16.85 24.72 -28.05
N ALA A 364 15.58 25.12 -28.07
CA ALA A 364 15.23 26.52 -28.17
C ALA A 364 14.01 26.87 -27.30
N THR A 365 14.16 27.96 -26.54
CA THR A 365 13.00 28.65 -25.95
C THR A 365 12.37 29.53 -27.01
N MET A 366 11.06 29.42 -27.13
CA MET A 366 10.24 30.09 -28.12
C MET A 366 9.44 31.19 -27.44
N VAL A 367 9.40 32.37 -28.04
CA VAL A 367 8.65 33.52 -27.56
C VAL A 367 7.74 34.01 -28.68
N ASN A 368 6.42 33.94 -28.50
CA ASN A 368 5.43 34.30 -29.53
C ASN A 368 5.74 33.61 -30.87
N ALA A 369 5.96 32.30 -30.83
CA ALA A 369 6.32 31.44 -31.97
C ALA A 369 7.65 31.77 -32.70
N ASN A 370 8.50 32.67 -32.17
CA ASN A 370 9.85 32.90 -32.70
C ASN A 370 10.92 32.21 -31.81
N PRO A 371 11.86 31.45 -32.39
CA PRO A 371 12.98 30.88 -31.65
C PRO A 371 13.86 32.02 -31.14
N TYR A 372 13.96 32.11 -29.81
CA TYR A 372 14.58 33.24 -29.15
C TYR A 372 16.03 32.93 -28.73
N TYR A 373 16.32 31.69 -28.30
CA TYR A 373 17.66 31.24 -27.90
C TYR A 373 17.94 29.80 -28.38
N PRO A 374 18.55 29.58 -29.56
CA PRO A 374 19.00 28.26 -29.96
C PRO A 374 20.28 27.89 -29.18
N LEU A 375 20.31 26.67 -28.66
CA LEU A 375 21.39 26.12 -27.87
C LEU A 375 21.71 24.74 -28.43
N VAL A 376 22.88 24.62 -29.05
CA VAL A 376 23.39 23.36 -29.60
C VAL A 376 24.49 22.84 -28.68
N ARG A 377 24.43 21.56 -28.37
CA ARG A 377 25.33 20.87 -27.45
C ARG A 377 25.68 19.52 -27.99
N ARG A 378 26.91 19.10 -27.74
CA ARG A 378 27.37 17.75 -28.02
C ARG A 378 27.95 17.14 -26.76
N THR A 379 27.47 15.95 -26.41
CA THR A 379 28.00 15.18 -25.28
C THR A 379 28.55 13.87 -25.80
N SER A 380 29.77 13.52 -25.38
CA SER A 380 30.39 12.23 -25.69
C SER A 380 30.61 11.46 -24.39
N THR A 381 30.29 10.16 -24.38
CA THR A 381 30.60 9.27 -23.26
C THR A 381 31.45 8.11 -23.76
N GLU A 382 32.54 7.79 -23.08
CA GLU A 382 33.30 6.56 -23.27
C GLU A 382 33.34 5.79 -21.94
N THR A 383 33.14 4.47 -22.00
CA THR A 383 33.12 3.62 -20.80
C THR A 383 33.84 2.30 -21.04
N TRP A 384 34.74 1.96 -20.13
CA TRP A 384 35.36 0.65 -20.02
C TRP A 384 35.00 0.01 -18.69
N ALA A 385 34.64 -1.27 -18.70
CA ALA A 385 34.37 -1.98 -17.47
C ALA A 385 34.83 -3.43 -17.49
N THR A 386 35.14 -3.94 -16.30
CA THR A 386 35.33 -5.37 -16.06
C THR A 386 34.50 -5.81 -14.89
N PHE A 387 33.90 -7.00 -15.00
CA PHE A 387 33.02 -7.54 -13.97
C PHE A 387 33.21 -9.03 -13.77
N MET A 388 32.88 -9.49 -12.57
CA MET A 388 32.83 -10.91 -12.22
C MET A 388 31.76 -11.13 -11.15
N GLN A 389 31.04 -12.24 -11.25
CA GLN A 389 30.15 -12.74 -10.20
C GLN A 389 30.34 -14.25 -10.04
N LEU A 390 30.33 -14.70 -8.78
CA LEU A 390 30.47 -16.08 -8.35
C LEU A 390 29.26 -16.45 -7.49
N GLU A 391 28.62 -17.54 -7.83
CA GLU A 391 27.56 -18.17 -7.05
C GLU A 391 28.05 -19.53 -6.58
N GLN A 392 28.15 -19.73 -5.28
CA GLN A 392 28.74 -20.93 -4.72
C GLN A 392 27.84 -21.54 -3.66
N PRO A 393 27.37 -22.80 -3.82
CA PRO A 393 26.75 -23.52 -2.72
C PRO A 393 27.80 -23.76 -1.62
N LEU A 394 27.47 -23.33 -0.41
CA LEU A 394 28.24 -23.61 0.82
C LEU A 394 27.77 -24.90 1.49
N SER A 395 26.53 -25.32 1.21
CA SER A 395 25.92 -26.58 1.63
C SER A 395 24.78 -26.97 0.68
N GLU A 396 24.07 -28.06 0.95
CA GLU A 396 22.87 -28.46 0.19
C GLU A 396 21.72 -27.43 0.25
N THR A 397 21.71 -26.53 1.23
CA THR A 397 20.61 -25.57 1.45
C THR A 397 21.06 -24.12 1.46
N VAL A 398 22.36 -23.82 1.44
CA VAL A 398 22.86 -22.44 1.58
C VAL A 398 23.83 -22.14 0.44
N SER A 399 23.59 -21.03 -0.26
CA SER A 399 24.45 -20.51 -1.33
C SER A 399 24.87 -19.08 -1.01
N ILE A 400 26.06 -18.71 -1.48
CA ILE A 400 26.58 -17.36 -1.41
C ILE A 400 26.75 -16.81 -2.83
N VAL A 401 26.42 -15.54 -3.02
CA VAL A 401 26.60 -14.80 -4.27
C VAL A 401 27.56 -13.64 -4.00
N VAL A 402 28.64 -13.54 -4.76
CA VAL A 402 29.62 -12.46 -4.62
C VAL A 402 29.94 -11.93 -5.99
N GLY A 403 29.74 -10.63 -6.21
CA GLY A 403 30.05 -9.99 -7.48
C GLY A 403 30.72 -8.62 -7.30
N GLY A 404 31.49 -8.22 -8.29
CA GLY A 404 32.17 -6.93 -8.35
C GLY A 404 32.36 -6.47 -9.78
N ARG A 405 32.30 -5.15 -9.98
CA ARG A 405 32.57 -4.48 -11.25
C ARG A 405 33.34 -3.20 -11.00
N TYR A 406 34.40 -2.99 -11.78
CA TYR A 406 35.06 -1.70 -11.91
C TYR A 406 34.65 -1.08 -13.24
N THR A 407 34.20 0.17 -13.20
CA THR A 407 33.83 0.96 -14.38
C THR A 407 34.63 2.24 -14.40
N ASP A 408 35.26 2.51 -15.53
CA ASP A 408 36.04 3.71 -15.83
C ASP A 408 35.29 4.44 -16.93
N GLU A 409 34.92 5.70 -16.67
CA GLU A 409 34.06 6.48 -17.55
C GLU A 409 34.57 7.91 -17.69
N THR A 410 34.56 8.38 -18.93
CA THR A 410 34.86 9.76 -19.29
C THR A 410 33.67 10.33 -20.06
N ARG A 411 33.23 11.52 -19.68
CA ARG A 411 32.14 12.24 -20.35
C ARG A 411 32.56 13.67 -20.64
N SER A 412 32.41 14.13 -21.87
CA SER A 412 32.75 15.50 -22.27
C SER A 412 31.55 16.27 -22.82
N LEU A 413 31.59 17.60 -22.76
CA LEU A 413 30.53 18.48 -23.25
C LEU A 413 31.09 19.65 -24.07
N ASP A 414 30.71 19.70 -25.34
CA ASP A 414 30.98 20.80 -26.25
C ASP A 414 29.75 21.68 -26.46
N PHE A 415 29.89 23.00 -26.23
CA PHE A 415 28.82 23.98 -26.50
C PHE A 415 29.03 24.70 -27.84
N ILE A 416 27.99 24.73 -28.66
CA ILE A 416 27.96 25.43 -29.95
C ILE A 416 26.80 26.43 -29.91
N THR A 417 27.00 27.66 -29.42
CA THR A 417 25.90 28.64 -29.42
C THR A 417 25.87 29.43 -30.73
N GLU A 418 24.72 29.44 -31.43
CA GLU A 418 24.43 30.45 -32.46
C GLU A 418 23.77 31.68 -31.80
N THR A 419 24.47 32.81 -31.78
CA THR A 419 23.84 34.08 -31.39
C THR A 419 22.83 34.48 -32.47
N ASN A 420 21.60 34.85 -32.09
CA ASN A 420 20.68 35.55 -32.98
C ASN A 420 20.89 37.07 -32.83
N PRO A 421 21.60 37.74 -33.75
CA PRO A 421 21.94 39.16 -33.63
C PRO A 421 20.76 40.13 -33.82
N SER A 422 19.53 39.63 -34.04
CA SER A 422 18.42 40.45 -34.55
C SER A 422 17.46 41.07 -33.51
N ASN A 423 17.57 40.75 -32.20
CA ASN A 423 16.67 41.33 -31.17
C ASN A 423 17.39 42.26 -30.16
N PRO A 424 17.24 43.59 -30.27
CA PRO A 424 17.95 44.57 -29.44
C PRO A 424 17.37 44.74 -28.00
N ALA A 425 16.30 44.04 -27.61
CA ALA A 425 15.66 44.23 -26.30
C ALA A 425 16.46 43.64 -25.11
N PHE A 426 17.41 42.73 -25.35
CA PHE A 426 18.16 42.04 -24.28
C PHE A 426 19.69 42.12 -24.40
N GLY A 427 20.23 42.91 -25.34
CA GLY A 427 21.67 43.14 -25.49
C GLY A 427 22.47 41.91 -25.98
N PRO A 428 23.72 42.09 -26.44
CA PRO A 428 24.63 40.98 -26.72
C PRO A 428 24.96 40.25 -25.41
N ILE A 429 24.70 38.95 -25.36
CA ILE A 429 25.10 38.08 -24.25
C ILE A 429 26.57 37.72 -24.45
N ASP A 430 27.41 38.00 -23.45
CA ASP A 430 28.83 37.66 -23.45
C ASP A 430 28.96 36.14 -23.19
N LEU A 431 29.24 35.37 -24.24
CA LEU A 431 29.55 33.95 -24.13
C LEU A 431 31.04 33.83 -23.81
N THR A 432 31.40 33.82 -22.52
CA THR A 432 32.75 33.40 -22.13
C THR A 432 32.93 31.94 -22.51
N PRO A 433 33.96 31.58 -23.32
CA PRO A 433 34.33 30.19 -23.55
C PRO A 433 34.59 29.49 -22.21
N LEU A 434 34.19 28.22 -22.12
CA LEU A 434 34.46 27.34 -20.99
C LEU A 434 35.94 27.46 -20.55
N GLY A 435 36.15 27.57 -19.24
CA GLY A 435 37.41 27.16 -18.62
C GLY A 435 37.47 25.63 -18.53
N ASP A 436 38.45 25.09 -17.79
CA ASP A 436 38.83 23.67 -17.65
C ASP A 436 37.74 22.68 -17.11
N ASP A 437 36.43 22.98 -17.17
CA ASP A 437 35.32 22.20 -16.55
C ASP A 437 34.35 21.55 -17.59
N ASP A 438 34.85 21.12 -18.76
CA ASP A 438 34.08 20.49 -19.85
C ASP A 438 34.11 18.95 -19.85
N GLU A 439 34.81 18.33 -18.89
CA GLU A 439 35.03 16.90 -18.80
C GLU A 439 34.74 16.37 -17.38
N ILE A 440 34.06 15.21 -17.31
CA ILE A 440 33.79 14.45 -16.08
C ILE A 440 34.49 13.10 -16.22
N GLU A 441 35.44 12.83 -15.34
CA GLU A 441 36.08 11.51 -15.19
C GLU A 441 35.56 10.83 -13.92
N SER A 442 35.12 9.57 -14.04
CA SER A 442 34.68 8.77 -12.89
C SER A 442 35.20 7.34 -12.94
N GLY A 443 35.71 6.87 -11.81
CA GLY A 443 36.20 5.50 -11.61
C GLY A 443 35.47 4.86 -10.43
N GLU A 444 34.47 4.03 -10.74
CA GLU A 444 33.53 3.51 -9.74
C GLU A 444 33.61 1.99 -9.59
N PHE A 445 33.62 1.54 -8.32
CA PHE A 445 33.50 0.13 -7.96
C PHE A 445 32.10 -0.17 -7.44
N THR A 446 31.38 -1.04 -8.14
CA THR A 446 30.09 -1.59 -7.71
C THR A 446 30.24 -3.05 -7.34
N GLY A 447 29.37 -3.54 -6.47
CA GLY A 447 29.46 -4.92 -6.02
C GLY A 447 28.19 -5.43 -5.38
N LYS A 448 28.11 -6.76 -5.29
CA LYS A 448 26.99 -7.51 -4.74
C LYS A 448 27.49 -8.57 -3.77
N PHE A 449 26.84 -8.67 -2.63
CA PHE A 449 27.00 -9.77 -1.70
C PHE A 449 25.61 -10.31 -1.35
N GLY A 450 25.35 -11.57 -1.65
CA GLY A 450 24.08 -12.24 -1.40
C GLY A 450 24.26 -13.52 -0.61
N LEU A 451 23.29 -13.82 0.26
CA LEU A 451 23.17 -15.10 0.94
C LEU A 451 21.78 -15.66 0.66
N GLU A 452 21.72 -16.89 0.20
CA GLU A 452 20.49 -17.59 -0.14
C GLU A 452 20.37 -18.85 0.71
N TRP A 453 19.20 -19.07 1.30
CA TRP A 453 18.88 -20.26 2.08
C TRP A 453 17.61 -20.91 1.54
N ARG A 454 17.77 -22.13 1.01
CA ARG A 454 16.72 -23.00 0.46
C ARG A 454 16.49 -24.18 1.40
N PRO A 455 15.63 -24.07 2.41
CA PRO A 455 15.29 -25.20 3.28
C PRO A 455 14.60 -26.36 2.55
N ASN A 456 13.97 -26.09 1.39
CA ASN A 456 13.37 -27.06 0.47
C ASN A 456 13.12 -26.40 -0.90
N ASP A 457 12.69 -27.17 -1.89
CA ASP A 457 12.46 -26.72 -3.28
C ASP A 457 11.30 -25.71 -3.41
N ALA A 458 10.47 -25.55 -2.37
CA ALA A 458 9.29 -24.69 -2.38
C ALA A 458 9.53 -23.32 -1.71
N LEU A 459 10.68 -23.10 -1.07
CA LEU A 459 10.97 -21.87 -0.33
C LEU A 459 12.45 -21.52 -0.41
N MET A 460 12.72 -20.29 -0.83
CA MET A 460 14.02 -19.63 -0.71
C MET A 460 13.87 -18.37 0.13
N LEU A 461 14.73 -18.19 1.14
CA LEU A 461 14.96 -16.91 1.79
C LEU A 461 16.29 -16.35 1.29
N TYR A 462 16.37 -15.05 1.06
CA TYR A 462 17.60 -14.41 0.62
C TYR A 462 17.82 -13.06 1.29
N GLY A 463 19.08 -12.65 1.36
CA GLY A 463 19.49 -11.33 1.80
C GLY A 463 20.66 -10.83 0.97
N ASN A 464 20.58 -9.59 0.51
CA ASN A 464 21.57 -8.97 -0.37
C ASN A 464 22.02 -7.60 0.14
N PHE A 465 23.29 -7.32 -0.10
CA PHE A 465 23.84 -5.98 -0.19
C PHE A 465 24.25 -5.73 -1.64
N SER A 466 23.90 -4.58 -2.20
CA SER A 466 24.29 -4.20 -3.56
C SER A 466 24.60 -2.71 -3.64
N ARG A 467 25.63 -2.35 -4.38
CA ARG A 467 26.00 -0.95 -4.63
C ARG A 467 25.82 -0.64 -6.12
N GLY A 468 25.09 0.42 -6.42
CA GLY A 468 24.95 0.99 -7.77
C GLY A 468 25.50 2.40 -7.84
N TYR A 469 25.74 2.89 -9.05
CA TYR A 469 26.05 4.29 -9.31
C TYR A 469 25.40 4.76 -10.61
N LYS A 470 25.18 6.06 -10.71
CA LYS A 470 24.78 6.73 -11.93
C LYS A 470 25.82 7.81 -12.25
N SER A 471 26.13 7.92 -13.53
CA SER A 471 27.09 8.86 -14.09
C SER A 471 26.84 10.30 -13.65
N GLY A 472 27.89 11.10 -13.64
CA GLY A 472 27.77 12.54 -13.55
C GLY A 472 27.03 13.12 -14.76
N GLY A 473 26.47 14.30 -14.60
CA GLY A 473 25.63 14.95 -15.61
C GLY A 473 26.03 16.38 -15.88
N PHE A 474 25.48 16.95 -16.94
CA PHE A 474 25.67 18.35 -17.28
C PHE A 474 24.35 19.11 -17.20
N ASN A 475 24.42 20.39 -16.82
CA ASN A 475 23.23 21.20 -16.63
C ASN A 475 22.56 21.55 -17.96
N PRO A 476 21.22 21.44 -18.09
CA PRO A 476 20.49 21.78 -19.32
C PRO A 476 20.44 23.28 -19.65
N GLU A 477 20.90 24.18 -18.77
CA GLU A 477 20.76 25.64 -18.91
C GLU A 477 22.05 26.40 -19.31
N ARG A 478 21.90 27.71 -19.59
CA ARG A 478 22.75 28.58 -20.43
C ARG A 478 24.03 29.13 -19.79
N ASP A 479 24.07 29.37 -18.47
CA ASP A 479 25.20 30.09 -17.84
C ASP A 479 26.15 29.15 -17.09
N LEU A 480 27.11 28.59 -17.83
CA LEU A 480 28.12 27.66 -17.33
C LEU A 480 29.19 28.33 -16.47
N SER A 481 29.32 29.67 -16.55
CA SER A 481 30.24 30.40 -15.66
C SER A 481 29.80 30.33 -14.18
N ARG A 482 28.59 29.82 -13.93
CA ARG A 482 27.92 29.69 -12.64
C ARG A 482 27.57 28.25 -12.26
N VAL A 483 27.75 27.29 -13.16
CA VAL A 483 27.25 25.91 -13.00
C VAL A 483 28.22 24.92 -13.65
N GLY A 484 29.00 24.22 -12.83
CA GLY A 484 29.88 23.13 -13.25
C GLY A 484 29.12 21.80 -13.44
N PRO A 485 29.85 20.71 -13.76
CA PRO A 485 29.28 19.38 -13.86
C PRO A 485 28.63 18.91 -12.53
N VAL A 486 27.70 17.97 -12.64
CA VAL A 486 27.07 17.28 -11.52
C VAL A 486 27.84 16.00 -11.23
N ASP A 487 28.21 15.79 -9.98
CA ASP A 487 28.98 14.61 -9.58
C ASP A 487 28.14 13.32 -9.69
N PRO A 488 28.77 12.16 -9.92
CA PRO A 488 28.09 10.86 -9.90
C PRO A 488 27.32 10.64 -8.59
N GLU A 489 26.14 10.01 -8.68
CA GLU A 489 25.38 9.57 -7.49
C GLU A 489 25.60 8.09 -7.22
N THR A 490 25.54 7.69 -5.95
CA THR A 490 25.71 6.30 -5.54
C THR A 490 24.58 5.84 -4.63
N LEU A 491 24.23 4.56 -4.74
CA LEU A 491 23.18 3.92 -3.94
C LEU A 491 23.73 2.65 -3.28
N ASN A 492 23.66 2.59 -1.96
CA ASN A 492 23.84 1.36 -1.20
C ASN A 492 22.48 0.75 -0.84
N ALA A 493 22.23 -0.47 -1.30
CA ALA A 493 20.98 -1.18 -1.10
C ALA A 493 21.16 -2.40 -0.20
N TRP A 494 20.33 -2.49 0.84
CA TRP A 494 20.12 -3.69 1.64
C TRP A 494 18.75 -4.25 1.28
N GLU A 495 18.68 -5.54 0.93
CA GLU A 495 17.42 -6.22 0.62
C GLU A 495 17.37 -7.55 1.39
N MET A 496 16.18 -7.89 1.90
CA MET A 496 15.87 -9.23 2.38
C MET A 496 14.55 -9.66 1.77
N GLY A 497 14.44 -10.89 1.33
CA GLY A 497 13.23 -11.38 0.70
C GLY A 497 13.04 -12.87 0.77
N TRP A 498 11.93 -13.32 0.22
CA TRP A 498 11.62 -14.72 0.03
C TRP A 498 10.97 -14.96 -1.32
N LYS A 499 11.18 -16.17 -1.83
CA LYS A 499 10.47 -16.74 -2.97
C LYS A 499 9.81 -18.02 -2.50
N SER A 500 8.54 -18.21 -2.82
CA SER A 500 7.86 -19.43 -2.42
C SER A 500 6.87 -19.95 -3.46
N GLU A 501 6.89 -21.26 -3.63
CA GLU A 501 6.00 -21.98 -4.53
C GLU A 501 5.26 -23.08 -3.76
N MET A 502 3.94 -22.91 -3.62
CA MET A 502 3.07 -23.76 -2.81
C MET A 502 2.06 -24.52 -3.68
N ALA A 503 1.44 -25.55 -3.08
CA ALA A 503 0.39 -26.36 -3.70
C ALA A 503 0.79 -26.99 -5.06
N GLY A 504 2.04 -27.46 -5.18
CA GLY A 504 2.56 -28.07 -6.39
C GLY A 504 2.65 -27.08 -7.56
N GLY A 505 3.09 -25.85 -7.30
CA GLY A 505 3.21 -24.82 -8.32
C GLY A 505 1.92 -24.13 -8.72
N ARG A 506 0.91 -24.15 -7.83
CA ARG A 506 -0.37 -23.45 -8.06
C ARG A 506 -0.45 -22.09 -7.37
N VAL A 507 0.39 -21.84 -6.36
CA VAL A 507 0.45 -20.55 -5.66
C VAL A 507 1.91 -20.12 -5.55
N ARG A 508 2.25 -18.96 -6.08
CA ARG A 508 3.54 -18.29 -5.90
C ARG A 508 3.33 -17.07 -5.03
N PHE A 509 4.11 -16.97 -3.96
CA PHE A 509 4.03 -15.84 -3.03
C PHE A 509 5.45 -15.36 -2.71
N ASN A 510 5.78 -14.20 -3.25
CA ASN A 510 7.10 -13.60 -3.13
C ASN A 510 6.99 -12.30 -2.34
N GLY A 511 8.06 -11.93 -1.66
CA GLY A 511 8.13 -10.63 -1.02
C GLY A 511 9.55 -10.20 -0.73
N ALA A 512 9.72 -8.90 -0.59
CA ALA A 512 11.00 -8.26 -0.31
C ALA A 512 10.80 -7.05 0.60
N VAL A 513 11.78 -6.79 1.45
CA VAL A 513 11.93 -5.54 2.21
C VAL A 513 13.29 -4.95 1.88
N PHE A 514 13.36 -3.64 1.71
CA PHE A 514 14.58 -2.98 1.27
C PHE A 514 14.82 -1.65 1.98
N LEU A 515 16.10 -1.31 2.11
CA LEU A 515 16.64 -0.09 2.72
C LEU A 515 17.75 0.46 1.81
N TYR A 516 17.56 1.66 1.31
CA TYR A 516 18.36 2.32 0.30
C TYR A 516 18.91 3.63 0.88
N ASP A 517 20.22 3.77 0.80
CA ASP A 517 20.97 4.96 1.20
C ASP A 517 21.59 5.58 -0.05
N PHE A 518 20.98 6.67 -0.53
CA PHE A 518 21.43 7.45 -1.67
C PHE A 518 22.38 8.56 -1.22
N MET A 519 23.52 8.64 -1.88
CA MET A 519 24.48 9.73 -1.70
C MET A 519 24.56 10.56 -2.97
N GLY A 520 24.34 11.87 -2.83
CA GLY A 520 24.45 12.82 -3.94
C GLY A 520 23.32 12.74 -4.96
N TYR A 521 22.08 12.49 -4.53
CA TYR A 521 20.89 12.38 -5.37
C TYR A 521 20.75 13.57 -6.35
N GLN A 522 20.75 13.27 -7.64
CA GLN A 522 20.69 14.25 -8.73
C GLN A 522 19.24 14.61 -9.08
N SER A 523 18.88 15.90 -9.05
CA SER A 523 17.55 16.36 -9.43
C SER A 523 17.55 17.75 -10.05
N LEU A 524 16.52 18.05 -10.84
CA LEU A 524 16.22 19.42 -11.27
C LEU A 524 15.58 20.21 -10.13
N VAL A 525 16.17 21.35 -9.79
CA VAL A 525 15.66 22.27 -8.77
C VAL A 525 15.54 23.67 -9.37
N THR A 526 14.37 24.29 -9.21
CA THR A 526 14.13 25.67 -9.64
C THR A 526 14.53 26.65 -8.54
N ARG A 527 15.54 27.47 -8.81
CA ARG A 527 16.05 28.50 -7.89
C ARG A 527 15.72 29.90 -8.38
N THR A 528 15.53 30.81 -7.43
CA THR A 528 15.35 32.23 -7.70
C THR A 528 16.61 32.98 -7.29
N SER A 529 17.28 33.62 -8.25
CA SER A 529 18.45 34.48 -8.05
C SER A 529 18.06 35.94 -8.24
N GLU A 530 18.64 36.86 -7.46
CA GLU A 530 18.38 38.30 -7.57
C GLU A 530 19.65 39.01 -8.05
N GLU A 531 19.62 39.57 -9.25
CA GLU A 531 20.77 40.23 -9.87
C GLU A 531 20.35 41.58 -10.49
N ASN A 532 21.01 42.67 -10.09
CA ASN A 532 20.72 44.04 -10.56
C ASN A 532 19.24 44.48 -10.38
N ASP A 533 18.60 44.16 -9.24
CA ASP A 533 17.16 44.37 -8.98
C ASP A 533 16.23 43.59 -9.94
N VAL A 534 16.75 42.56 -10.62
CA VAL A 534 15.98 41.63 -11.46
C VAL A 534 16.01 40.25 -10.83
N VAL A 535 14.83 39.73 -10.51
CA VAL A 535 14.63 38.36 -10.05
C VAL A 535 14.66 37.43 -11.27
N VAL A 536 15.63 36.53 -11.33
CA VAL A 536 15.79 35.51 -12.37
C VAL A 536 15.47 34.15 -11.76
N VAL A 537 14.53 33.42 -12.38
CA VAL A 537 14.21 32.04 -12.02
C VAL A 537 15.00 31.13 -12.96
N GLU A 538 15.77 30.19 -12.40
CA GLU A 538 16.66 29.27 -13.11
C GLU A 538 16.37 27.84 -12.67
N THR A 539 16.28 26.88 -13.59
CA THR A 539 16.10 25.46 -13.28
C THR A 539 17.44 24.73 -13.46
N ARG A 540 18.01 24.23 -12.36
CA ARG A 540 19.35 23.62 -12.36
C ARG A 540 19.30 22.14 -12.02
N PHE A 541 20.03 21.32 -12.77
CA PHE A 541 20.31 19.92 -12.45
C PHE A 541 21.46 19.87 -11.44
N ILE A 542 21.24 19.45 -10.20
CA ILE A 542 22.25 19.49 -9.15
C ILE A 542 22.21 18.21 -8.29
N ASN A 543 23.30 17.92 -7.58
CA ASN A 543 23.25 16.99 -6.44
C ASN A 543 22.47 17.68 -5.29
N SER A 544 21.20 17.33 -5.17
CA SER A 544 20.24 17.95 -4.28
C SER A 544 20.35 17.49 -2.82
N GLY A 545 21.14 16.46 -2.53
CA GLY A 545 21.33 15.96 -1.17
C GLY A 545 21.55 14.45 -1.13
N ASN A 546 21.37 13.85 0.04
CA ASN A 546 21.24 12.41 0.19
C ASN A 546 19.75 12.03 0.22
N ALA A 547 19.41 10.76 0.03
CA ALA A 547 18.03 10.32 0.22
C ALA A 547 17.97 8.95 0.92
N ASP A 548 17.05 8.83 1.86
CA ASP A 548 16.71 7.57 2.50
C ASP A 548 15.45 7.02 1.85
N ILE A 549 15.50 5.76 1.40
CA ILE A 549 14.34 5.06 0.86
C ILE A 549 14.20 3.73 1.57
N TYR A 550 13.02 3.43 2.10
CA TYR A 550 12.73 2.12 2.64
C TYR A 550 11.35 1.66 2.22
N GLY A 551 11.20 0.36 2.01
CA GLY A 551 9.97 -0.17 1.46
C GLY A 551 9.83 -1.67 1.61
N ALA A 552 8.65 -2.13 1.19
CA ALA A 552 8.30 -3.54 1.16
C ALA A 552 7.45 -3.83 -0.06
N GLU A 553 7.60 -5.03 -0.61
CA GLU A 553 6.87 -5.49 -1.79
C GLU A 553 6.34 -6.90 -1.54
N LEU A 554 5.13 -7.17 -2.01
CA LEU A 554 4.51 -8.49 -2.01
C LEU A 554 3.93 -8.77 -3.40
N GLU A 555 4.15 -9.99 -3.88
CA GLU A 555 3.54 -10.50 -5.11
C GLU A 555 2.92 -11.86 -4.85
N LEU A 556 1.64 -11.96 -5.16
CA LEU A 556 0.88 -13.21 -5.12
C LEU A 556 0.39 -13.52 -6.52
N THR A 557 0.64 -14.75 -6.97
CA THR A 557 0.05 -15.32 -8.18
C THR A 557 -0.51 -16.70 -7.86
N ALA A 558 -1.79 -16.92 -8.12
CA ALA A 558 -2.49 -18.13 -7.69
C ALA A 558 -3.49 -18.64 -8.73
N LEU A 559 -3.43 -19.94 -9.02
CA LEU A 559 -4.47 -20.71 -9.69
C LEU A 559 -5.42 -21.31 -8.63
N LEU A 560 -6.36 -20.48 -8.17
CA LEU A 560 -7.34 -20.80 -7.13
C LEU A 560 -8.23 -22.00 -7.49
N SER A 561 -8.48 -22.20 -8.78
CA SER A 561 -9.05 -23.43 -9.36
C SER A 561 -8.47 -23.63 -10.75
N ASP A 562 -8.85 -24.69 -11.46
CA ASP A 562 -8.40 -24.92 -12.85
C ASP A 562 -8.90 -23.82 -13.82
N ASN A 563 -9.89 -23.06 -13.39
CA ASN A 563 -10.54 -22.01 -14.17
C ASN A 563 -10.37 -20.61 -13.57
N LEU A 564 -9.77 -20.45 -12.39
CA LEU A 564 -9.70 -19.16 -11.70
C LEU A 564 -8.25 -18.79 -11.40
N TYR A 565 -7.75 -17.79 -12.11
CA TYR A 565 -6.46 -17.16 -11.92
C TYR A 565 -6.63 -15.85 -11.14
N ALA A 566 -5.74 -15.63 -10.18
CA ALA A 566 -5.66 -14.41 -9.41
C ALA A 566 -4.20 -13.94 -9.30
N SER A 567 -3.98 -12.65 -9.41
CA SER A 567 -2.71 -12.00 -9.09
C SER A 567 -2.94 -10.74 -8.26
N LEU A 568 -2.02 -10.44 -7.35
CA LEU A 568 -2.05 -9.27 -6.48
C LEU A 568 -0.61 -8.81 -6.21
N GLY A 569 -0.33 -7.55 -6.55
CA GLY A 569 0.89 -6.84 -6.18
C GLY A 569 0.62 -5.76 -5.14
N VAL A 570 1.49 -5.67 -4.14
CA VAL A 570 1.46 -4.62 -3.11
C VAL A 570 2.85 -4.01 -3.00
N GLY A 571 2.93 -2.70 -3.15
CA GLY A 571 4.14 -1.92 -2.90
C GLY A 571 3.92 -0.93 -1.76
N LEU A 572 4.86 -0.89 -0.82
CA LEU A 572 4.96 0.10 0.24
C LEU A 572 6.29 0.81 0.09
N LEU A 573 6.27 2.13 0.23
CA LEU A 573 7.44 2.97 0.02
C LEU A 573 7.40 4.18 0.97
N ASP A 574 8.54 4.53 1.55
CA ASP A 574 8.73 5.79 2.25
C ASP A 574 10.08 6.35 1.80
N THR A 575 10.06 7.61 1.41
CA THR A 575 11.21 8.30 0.82
C THR A 575 11.39 9.62 1.51
N GLN A 576 12.63 9.97 1.83
CA GLN A 576 12.97 11.26 2.41
C GLN A 576 14.26 11.80 1.81
N LEU A 577 14.21 13.02 1.28
CA LEU A 577 15.37 13.78 0.84
C LEU A 577 16.02 14.48 2.03
N ASN A 578 17.32 14.30 2.20
CA ASN A 578 18.15 14.96 3.19
C ASN A 578 19.05 15.98 2.47
N SER A 579 18.63 17.24 2.47
CA SER A 579 19.26 18.33 1.70
C SER A 579 19.88 19.39 2.61
N ASP A 580 20.78 20.21 2.07
CA ASP A 580 21.25 21.41 2.76
C ASP A 580 20.15 22.48 2.72
N ASP A 581 19.87 23.15 3.85
CA ASP A 581 18.86 24.20 3.97
C ASP A 581 19.02 25.34 2.94
N SER A 582 20.20 25.52 2.35
CA SER A 582 20.46 26.48 1.27
C SER A 582 19.84 26.08 -0.07
N VAL A 583 19.51 24.81 -0.27
CA VAL A 583 18.76 24.33 -1.45
C VAL A 583 17.28 24.60 -1.21
N THR A 584 16.81 25.68 -1.85
CA THR A 584 15.45 26.18 -1.65
C THR A 584 14.74 26.39 -2.98
N VAL A 585 13.41 26.19 -2.96
CA VAL A 585 12.48 26.60 -4.03
C VAL A 585 11.51 27.62 -3.44
N ASP A 586 11.37 28.78 -4.09
CA ASP A 586 10.63 29.94 -3.55
C ASP A 586 11.07 30.35 -2.11
N GLY A 587 12.34 30.10 -1.75
CA GLY A 587 12.89 30.36 -0.42
C GLY A 587 12.50 29.34 0.66
N THR A 588 11.85 28.24 0.27
CA THR A 588 11.53 27.10 1.16
C THR A 588 12.57 25.99 0.97
N PRO A 589 13.24 25.52 2.04
CA PRO A 589 14.14 24.37 1.96
C PRO A 589 13.42 23.11 1.48
N ILE A 590 14.14 22.27 0.72
CA ILE A 590 13.62 20.97 0.24
C ILE A 590 14.00 19.79 1.16
N ASP A 591 14.70 20.07 2.26
CA ASP A 591 15.04 19.06 3.27
C ASP A 591 13.79 18.46 3.92
N GLY A 592 13.77 17.13 4.03
CA GLY A 592 12.65 16.36 4.56
C GLY A 592 11.52 16.08 3.56
N ASN A 593 11.64 16.53 2.31
CA ASN A 593 10.65 16.28 1.28
C ASN A 593 10.65 14.83 0.79
N GLU A 594 9.52 14.38 0.25
CA GLU A 594 9.35 13.08 -0.38
C GLU A 594 9.92 13.11 -1.80
N LEU A 595 10.46 11.97 -2.26
CA LEU A 595 10.96 11.86 -3.62
C LEU A 595 9.80 11.87 -4.63
N PRO A 596 10.02 12.43 -5.83
CA PRO A 596 8.95 12.54 -6.82
C PRO A 596 8.43 11.19 -7.31
N ASN A 597 7.15 11.14 -7.68
CA ASN A 597 6.45 9.97 -8.20
C ASN A 597 6.61 8.71 -7.33
N SER A 598 6.75 8.88 -6.01
CA SER A 598 7.01 7.80 -5.04
C SER A 598 5.78 7.55 -4.16
N PRO A 599 4.72 6.90 -4.66
CA PRO A 599 3.50 6.69 -3.89
C PRO A 599 3.80 5.83 -2.67
N LYS A 600 3.33 6.27 -1.49
CA LYS A 600 3.58 5.53 -0.23
C LYS A 600 3.03 4.12 -0.23
N MET A 601 1.95 3.93 -0.98
CA MET A 601 1.40 2.62 -1.28
C MET A 601 0.94 2.52 -2.73
N SER A 602 1.20 1.38 -3.35
CA SER A 602 0.68 1.00 -4.66
C SER A 602 0.08 -0.40 -4.58
N LEU A 603 -1.03 -0.62 -5.29
CA LEU A 603 -1.74 -1.89 -5.38
C LEU A 603 -2.08 -2.17 -6.83
N ASN A 604 -1.89 -3.42 -7.27
CA ASN A 604 -2.41 -3.90 -8.54
C ASN A 604 -2.98 -5.31 -8.37
N GLY A 605 -3.94 -5.69 -9.20
CA GLY A 605 -4.46 -7.05 -9.14
C GLY A 605 -5.26 -7.44 -10.37
N VAL A 606 -5.25 -8.74 -10.65
CA VAL A 606 -5.94 -9.37 -11.77
C VAL A 606 -6.77 -10.54 -11.27
N LEU A 607 -8.01 -10.64 -11.73
CA LEU A 607 -8.85 -11.82 -11.58
C LEU A 607 -9.33 -12.26 -12.95
N ARG A 608 -9.04 -13.51 -13.33
CA ARG A 608 -9.44 -14.09 -14.62
C ARG A 608 -10.15 -15.43 -14.40
N TYR A 609 -11.35 -15.56 -14.97
CA TYR A 609 -12.14 -16.78 -14.93
C TYR A 609 -12.33 -17.37 -16.33
N SER A 610 -11.77 -18.56 -16.56
CA SER A 610 -11.89 -19.34 -17.79
C SER A 610 -13.11 -20.26 -17.76
N ILE A 611 -13.80 -20.33 -18.90
CA ILE A 611 -15.00 -21.12 -19.13
C ILE A 611 -14.74 -21.99 -20.37
N PRO A 612 -14.27 -23.24 -20.18
CA PRO A 612 -14.06 -24.15 -21.30
C PRO A 612 -15.42 -24.59 -21.89
N THR A 613 -15.56 -24.53 -23.21
CA THR A 613 -16.77 -24.96 -23.94
C THR A 613 -16.40 -25.73 -25.21
N ASP A 614 -17.35 -26.42 -25.82
CA ASP A 614 -17.16 -27.09 -27.13
C ASP A 614 -16.85 -26.09 -28.25
N ALA A 615 -17.23 -24.82 -28.09
CA ALA A 615 -16.99 -23.75 -29.05
C ALA A 615 -15.64 -23.03 -28.83
N GLY A 616 -14.85 -23.47 -27.84
CA GLY A 616 -13.59 -22.83 -27.45
C GLY A 616 -13.57 -22.44 -25.98
N GLU A 617 -12.49 -21.81 -25.55
CA GLU A 617 -12.35 -21.27 -24.20
C GLU A 617 -12.84 -19.81 -24.20
N PHE A 618 -13.82 -19.50 -23.35
CA PHE A 618 -14.16 -18.12 -23.03
C PHE A 618 -13.46 -17.71 -21.74
N ALA A 619 -13.07 -16.45 -21.59
CA ALA A 619 -12.60 -15.95 -20.31
C ALA A 619 -13.13 -14.55 -20.03
N VAL A 620 -13.35 -14.25 -18.75
CA VAL A 620 -13.64 -12.90 -18.27
C VAL A 620 -12.52 -12.50 -17.32
N GLN A 621 -11.97 -11.32 -17.54
CA GLN A 621 -10.92 -10.74 -16.72
C GLN A 621 -11.38 -9.38 -16.19
N GLY A 622 -11.08 -9.12 -14.92
CA GLY A 622 -11.08 -7.78 -14.35
C GLY A 622 -9.72 -7.52 -13.72
N ASP A 623 -9.18 -6.33 -13.96
CA ASP A 623 -7.95 -5.89 -13.34
C ASP A 623 -8.08 -4.47 -12.80
N PHE A 624 -7.27 -4.14 -11.81
CA PHE A 624 -7.28 -2.82 -11.19
C PHE A 624 -5.87 -2.40 -10.79
N ARG A 625 -5.67 -1.08 -10.74
CA ARG A 625 -4.49 -0.42 -10.21
C ARG A 625 -4.93 0.70 -9.28
N TRP A 626 -4.27 0.85 -8.14
CA TRP A 626 -4.46 1.96 -7.22
C TRP A 626 -3.11 2.47 -6.75
N GLN A 627 -2.99 3.79 -6.57
CA GLN A 627 -1.82 4.40 -5.95
C GLN A 627 -2.22 5.53 -5.02
N ASP A 628 -1.40 5.76 -3.99
CA ASP A 628 -1.53 6.87 -3.06
C ASP A 628 -1.17 8.22 -3.73
N ASP A 629 -1.32 9.32 -2.98
CA ASP A 629 -0.90 10.64 -3.46
C ASP A 629 0.62 10.71 -3.72
N ILE A 630 1.01 11.49 -4.74
CA ILE A 630 2.41 11.72 -5.12
C ILE A 630 2.67 13.19 -5.37
N TYR A 631 3.93 13.60 -5.21
CA TYR A 631 4.44 14.86 -5.74
C TYR A 631 5.17 14.61 -7.05
N HIS A 632 5.04 15.51 -8.03
CA HIS A 632 5.76 15.40 -9.30
C HIS A 632 7.19 15.94 -9.26
N ASN A 633 7.55 16.77 -8.28
CA ASN A 633 8.87 17.40 -8.14
C ASN A 633 9.41 17.38 -6.69
N VAL A 634 10.73 17.53 -6.56
CA VAL A 634 11.48 17.37 -5.30
C VAL A 634 11.18 18.46 -4.25
N ASP A 635 10.56 19.56 -4.66
CA ASP A 635 10.15 20.67 -3.81
C ASP A 635 8.81 20.42 -3.10
N ASN A 636 8.06 19.39 -3.51
CA ASN A 636 6.79 18.97 -2.90
C ASN A 636 5.78 20.13 -2.83
N HIS A 637 5.71 20.95 -3.89
CA HIS A 637 4.81 22.10 -3.89
C HIS A 637 3.35 21.64 -3.79
N PRO A 638 2.50 22.24 -2.92
CA PRO A 638 1.10 21.83 -2.73
C PRO A 638 0.20 21.90 -3.98
N PHE A 639 0.68 22.52 -5.07
CA PHE A 639 -0.03 22.63 -6.35
C PHE A 639 0.40 21.56 -7.37
N GLU A 640 1.39 20.74 -7.01
CA GLU A 640 1.93 19.68 -7.86
C GLU A 640 1.67 18.28 -7.29
N ILE A 641 0.76 18.21 -6.32
CA ILE A 641 0.30 16.95 -5.77
C ILE A 641 -0.73 16.32 -6.71
N GLN A 642 -0.50 15.07 -7.09
CA GLN A 642 -1.52 14.22 -7.70
C GLN A 642 -2.18 13.42 -6.58
N GLU A 643 -3.50 13.55 -6.44
CA GLU A 643 -4.26 12.81 -5.44
C GLU A 643 -4.30 11.31 -5.76
N SER A 644 -4.54 10.48 -4.73
CA SER A 644 -4.70 9.03 -4.90
C SER A 644 -5.84 8.71 -5.86
N TYR A 645 -5.65 7.75 -6.75
CA TYR A 645 -6.67 7.33 -7.73
C TYR A 645 -6.66 5.81 -7.95
N ALA A 646 -7.75 5.28 -8.52
CA ALA A 646 -7.89 3.88 -8.91
C ALA A 646 -8.38 3.75 -10.35
N ILE A 647 -7.73 2.88 -11.13
CA ILE A 647 -8.15 2.51 -12.48
C ILE A 647 -8.65 1.07 -12.47
N PHE A 648 -9.79 0.83 -13.12
CA PHE A 648 -10.39 -0.50 -13.26
C PHE A 648 -10.59 -0.84 -14.73
N ASN A 649 -10.18 -2.03 -15.14
CA ASN A 649 -10.32 -2.51 -16.51
C ASN A 649 -11.12 -3.83 -16.53
N VAL A 650 -11.83 -4.08 -17.62
CA VAL A 650 -12.61 -5.30 -17.83
C VAL A 650 -12.39 -5.82 -19.24
N ARG A 651 -12.18 -7.14 -19.37
CA ARG A 651 -11.96 -7.81 -20.65
C ARG A 651 -12.74 -9.10 -20.75
N ALA A 652 -13.18 -9.42 -21.96
CA ALA A 652 -13.77 -10.70 -22.34
C ALA A 652 -12.99 -11.29 -23.52
N PHE A 653 -12.61 -12.55 -23.40
CA PHE A 653 -11.79 -13.26 -24.38
C PHE A 653 -12.51 -14.50 -24.90
N TRP A 654 -12.26 -14.85 -26.15
CA TRP A 654 -12.62 -16.12 -26.74
C TRP A 654 -11.44 -16.68 -27.53
N ARG A 655 -11.09 -17.94 -27.26
CA ARG A 655 -10.08 -18.71 -27.99
C ARG A 655 -10.74 -19.93 -28.61
N SER A 656 -10.59 -20.06 -29.92
CA SER A 656 -11.11 -21.20 -30.69
C SER A 656 -10.55 -22.56 -30.21
N PRO A 657 -11.26 -23.69 -30.42
CA PRO A 657 -10.81 -25.01 -29.97
C PRO A 657 -9.46 -25.46 -30.55
N ASP A 658 -9.11 -25.01 -31.76
CA ASP A 658 -7.83 -25.30 -32.41
C ASP A 658 -6.74 -24.26 -32.09
N GLN A 659 -7.05 -23.28 -31.22
CA GLN A 659 -6.17 -22.21 -30.75
C GLN A 659 -5.63 -21.29 -31.86
N LYS A 660 -6.22 -21.31 -33.07
CA LYS A 660 -5.76 -20.48 -34.20
C LYS A 660 -6.40 -19.10 -34.24
N TRP A 661 -7.60 -18.99 -33.70
CA TRP A 661 -8.37 -17.75 -33.62
C TRP A 661 -8.55 -17.33 -32.17
N ASN A 662 -8.25 -16.07 -31.89
CA ASN A 662 -8.57 -15.38 -30.66
C ASN A 662 -9.42 -14.14 -31.01
N ALA A 663 -10.41 -13.83 -30.17
CA ALA A 663 -11.15 -12.58 -30.22
C ALA A 663 -11.26 -12.03 -28.81
N GLU A 664 -11.14 -10.71 -28.66
CA GLU A 664 -11.28 -10.02 -27.39
C GLU A 664 -12.20 -8.80 -27.52
N ALA A 665 -12.82 -8.44 -26.41
CA ALA A 665 -13.51 -7.17 -26.22
C ALA A 665 -13.09 -6.63 -24.84
N PHE A 666 -12.71 -5.37 -24.78
CA PHE A 666 -12.18 -4.77 -23.56
C PHE A 666 -12.73 -3.35 -23.36
N ILE A 667 -12.72 -2.93 -22.10
CA ILE A 667 -12.94 -1.55 -21.67
C ILE A 667 -11.83 -1.25 -20.66
N GLU A 668 -10.97 -0.30 -21.00
CA GLU A 668 -9.95 0.24 -20.10
C GLU A 668 -10.51 1.49 -19.41
N ASN A 669 -10.11 1.75 -18.17
CA ASN A 669 -10.61 2.85 -17.33
C ASN A 669 -12.15 2.94 -17.28
N VAL A 670 -12.81 1.88 -16.82
CA VAL A 670 -14.28 1.78 -16.72
C VAL A 670 -14.91 2.92 -15.92
N GLY A 671 -14.15 3.53 -15.00
CA GLY A 671 -14.59 4.64 -14.17
C GLY A 671 -14.49 6.02 -14.82
N ASP A 672 -13.83 6.13 -15.98
CA ASP A 672 -13.48 7.40 -16.61
C ASP A 672 -12.74 8.35 -15.65
N GLU A 673 -11.77 7.79 -14.91
CA GLU A 673 -11.00 8.53 -13.92
C GLU A 673 -9.95 9.42 -14.60
N GLU A 674 -9.96 10.71 -14.28
CA GLU A 674 -8.99 11.71 -14.76
C GLU A 674 -7.88 11.92 -13.72
N TYR A 675 -6.63 11.92 -14.15
CA TYR A 675 -5.46 12.14 -13.29
C TYR A 675 -4.31 12.81 -14.06
N ALA A 676 -3.47 13.54 -13.35
CA ALA A 676 -2.30 14.21 -13.91
C ALA A 676 -1.13 13.24 -14.06
N LEU A 677 -0.54 13.21 -15.27
CA LEU A 677 0.70 12.48 -15.55
C LEU A 677 1.94 13.28 -15.12
N GLN A 678 1.84 14.60 -15.14
CA GLN A 678 2.89 15.53 -14.75
C GLN A 678 2.27 16.87 -14.33
N SER A 679 2.85 17.53 -13.32
CA SER A 679 2.56 18.92 -12.96
C SER A 679 3.85 19.71 -12.89
N LEU A 680 3.79 20.98 -13.28
CA LEU A 680 4.90 21.93 -13.21
C LEU A 680 4.40 23.27 -12.65
N TYR A 681 5.06 23.73 -11.62
CA TYR A 681 4.83 24.99 -10.93
C TYR A 681 5.96 25.96 -11.26
N SER A 682 5.60 27.18 -11.63
CA SER A 682 6.57 28.23 -11.97
C SER A 682 6.14 29.57 -11.39
N THR A 683 7.04 30.20 -10.62
CA THR A 683 6.89 31.57 -10.13
C THR A 683 7.29 32.64 -11.14
N ALA A 684 8.02 32.27 -12.20
CA ALA A 684 8.45 33.21 -13.24
C ALA A 684 7.27 33.89 -13.95
N LEU A 685 6.13 33.18 -14.04
CA LEU A 685 4.87 33.69 -14.61
C LEU A 685 4.00 34.43 -13.59
N ALA A 686 4.46 34.59 -12.34
CA ALA A 686 3.71 35.19 -11.23
C ALA A 686 4.21 36.62 -10.85
N SER A 687 5.06 37.25 -11.65
CA SER A 687 5.70 38.51 -11.23
C SER A 687 4.74 39.71 -11.17
N SER A 688 4.21 39.99 -9.99
CA SER A 688 3.97 41.37 -9.56
C SER A 688 4.26 41.53 -8.06
N ASN A 689 5.19 42.44 -7.77
CA ASN A 689 5.68 42.82 -6.45
C ASN A 689 4.59 42.96 -5.38
N ARG A 690 4.71 42.24 -4.25
CA ARG A 690 4.62 42.81 -2.89
C ARG A 690 5.02 41.83 -1.79
N SER A 691 5.78 42.39 -0.84
CA SER A 691 6.31 41.82 0.40
C SER A 691 5.41 40.79 1.12
N HIS A 692 5.91 39.57 1.32
CA HIS A 692 5.33 38.61 2.26
C HIS A 692 5.94 38.77 3.66
N ARG A 693 5.10 39.16 4.63
CA ARG A 693 5.28 38.87 6.04
C ARG A 693 4.15 37.93 6.48
N HIS A 694 4.57 36.83 7.10
CA HIS A 694 3.81 35.88 7.92
C HIS A 694 2.70 35.06 7.23
N HIS A 695 2.82 33.73 7.33
CA HIS A 695 1.76 32.88 7.90
C HIS A 695 2.36 31.54 8.40
N MET A 696 2.62 31.47 9.70
CA MET A 696 2.99 30.24 10.43
C MET A 696 1.78 29.71 11.22
N GLN A 697 0.58 29.78 10.63
CA GLN A 697 -0.68 29.31 11.24
C GLN A 697 -1.54 28.41 10.32
N SER A 698 -1.08 28.08 9.09
CA SER A 698 -1.85 27.27 8.12
C SER A 698 -1.74 25.76 8.34
N ALA A 699 -0.58 25.25 8.80
CA ALA A 699 -0.26 23.82 8.78
C ALA A 699 -1.20 22.93 9.63
N THR A 700 -1.82 23.47 10.69
CA THR A 700 -2.75 22.71 11.53
C THR A 700 -4.18 22.68 11.00
N SER A 701 -4.59 23.67 10.20
CA SER A 701 -5.89 23.73 9.52
C SER A 701 -5.93 22.72 8.36
N GLU A 702 -4.89 22.72 7.55
CA GLU A 702 -4.76 21.94 6.31
C GLU A 702 -4.61 20.43 6.59
N ALA A 703 -3.86 20.06 7.64
CA ALA A 703 -3.76 18.67 8.09
C ALA A 703 -5.10 18.13 8.61
N THR A 704 -5.91 18.96 9.29
CA THR A 704 -7.23 18.58 9.79
C THR A 704 -8.24 18.46 8.65
N GLU A 705 -8.09 19.26 7.59
CA GLU A 705 -8.93 19.24 6.39
C GLU A 705 -8.69 17.97 5.55
N LYS A 706 -7.42 17.58 5.31
CA LYS A 706 -7.06 16.30 4.64
C LYS A 706 -7.56 15.07 5.40
N LEU A 707 -7.48 15.05 6.73
CA LEU A 707 -8.02 13.94 7.57
C LEU A 707 -9.55 13.87 7.58
N SER A 708 -10.23 14.91 7.08
CA SER A 708 -11.69 15.04 7.10
C SER A 708 -12.38 14.64 5.79
N THR A 709 -11.61 14.28 4.75
CA THR A 709 -12.17 13.89 3.45
C THR A 709 -13.02 12.61 3.57
N PRO A 710 -14.15 12.52 2.83
CA PRO A 710 -15.01 11.33 2.89
C PRO A 710 -14.30 10.03 2.50
N TRP A 711 -13.40 10.08 1.52
CA TRP A 711 -12.66 8.91 1.04
C TRP A 711 -11.70 8.39 2.12
N TYR A 712 -10.90 9.26 2.74
CA TYR A 712 -9.88 8.85 3.72
C TYR A 712 -10.53 8.25 4.97
N ARG A 713 -11.65 8.83 5.43
CA ARG A 713 -12.45 8.26 6.52
C ARG A 713 -12.94 6.86 6.20
N ASN A 714 -13.42 6.64 4.97
CA ASN A 714 -13.89 5.32 4.53
C ASN A 714 -12.73 4.34 4.34
N TYR A 715 -11.57 4.80 3.87
CA TYR A 715 -10.34 4.02 3.80
C TYR A 715 -9.89 3.55 5.19
N VAL A 716 -9.77 4.47 6.16
CA VAL A 716 -9.47 4.15 7.56
C VAL A 716 -10.46 3.11 8.10
N LEU A 717 -11.76 3.29 7.84
CA LEU A 717 -12.78 2.33 8.25
C LEU A 717 -12.60 0.96 7.59
N GLY A 718 -12.25 0.92 6.30
CA GLY A 718 -11.97 -0.30 5.54
C GLY A 718 -10.77 -1.07 6.10
N VAL A 719 -9.66 -0.38 6.38
CA VAL A 719 -8.47 -1.00 6.97
C VAL A 719 -8.74 -1.50 8.39
N LEU A 720 -9.45 -0.73 9.22
CA LEU A 720 -9.86 -1.18 10.55
C LEU A 720 -10.83 -2.38 10.48
N PHE A 721 -11.70 -2.41 9.48
CA PHE A 721 -12.57 -3.57 9.21
C PHE A 721 -11.77 -4.81 8.81
N LEU A 722 -10.76 -4.69 7.95
CA LEU A 722 -9.83 -5.78 7.61
C LEU A 722 -9.06 -6.27 8.85
N GLY A 723 -8.58 -5.35 9.69
CA GLY A 723 -7.97 -5.69 10.97
C GLY A 723 -8.93 -6.46 11.89
N SER A 724 -10.21 -6.08 11.92
CA SER A 724 -11.24 -6.83 12.65
C SER A 724 -11.53 -8.20 12.05
N ILE A 725 -11.45 -8.37 10.72
CA ILE A 725 -11.59 -9.69 10.09
C ILE A 725 -10.47 -10.60 10.59
N VAL A 726 -9.20 -10.19 10.46
CA VAL A 726 -8.06 -11.01 10.88
C VAL A 726 -8.15 -11.37 12.35
N ASN A 727 -8.50 -10.41 13.21
CA ASN A 727 -8.71 -10.66 14.63
C ASN A 727 -9.71 -11.82 14.90
N PHE A 728 -10.79 -11.93 14.11
CA PHE A 728 -11.77 -12.99 14.27
C PHE A 728 -11.43 -14.29 13.52
N VAL A 729 -10.62 -14.23 12.47
CA VAL A 729 -10.01 -15.41 11.85
C VAL A 729 -9.13 -16.12 12.89
N ASP A 730 -8.26 -15.40 13.60
CA ASP A 730 -7.36 -15.93 14.64
C ASP A 730 -8.10 -16.55 15.84
N ARG A 731 -9.29 -16.01 16.14
CA ARG A 731 -10.17 -16.52 17.20
C ARG A 731 -10.86 -17.81 16.81
N THR A 732 -11.27 -17.93 15.55
CA THR A 732 -12.06 -19.06 15.08
C THR A 732 -11.22 -20.22 14.58
N ILE A 733 -10.01 -19.97 14.09
CA ILE A 733 -9.14 -21.03 13.58
C ILE A 733 -8.84 -22.10 14.65
N LEU A 734 -8.63 -21.69 15.91
CA LEU A 734 -8.32 -22.63 16.99
C LEU A 734 -9.42 -23.68 17.18
N SER A 735 -10.71 -23.31 17.05
CA SER A 735 -11.82 -24.23 17.34
C SER A 735 -11.86 -25.42 16.37
N ILE A 736 -11.55 -25.19 15.10
CA ILE A 736 -11.45 -26.26 14.10
C ILE A 736 -10.22 -27.14 14.34
N LEU A 737 -9.10 -26.53 14.74
CA LEU A 737 -7.84 -27.23 14.93
C LEU A 737 -7.77 -28.01 16.26
N LEU A 738 -8.74 -27.86 17.16
CA LEU A 738 -8.70 -28.51 18.48
C LEU A 738 -8.57 -30.03 18.40
N GLU A 739 -9.28 -30.70 17.48
CA GLU A 739 -9.24 -32.16 17.38
C GLU A 739 -7.90 -32.68 16.84
N PRO A 740 -7.34 -32.14 15.73
CA PRO A 740 -5.97 -32.45 15.33
C PRO A 740 -4.92 -32.20 16.42
N ILE A 741 -5.00 -31.06 17.12
CA ILE A 741 -4.07 -30.72 18.21
C ILE A 741 -4.18 -31.72 19.36
N LYS A 742 -5.42 -32.10 19.72
CA LYS A 742 -5.69 -33.09 20.77
C LYS A 742 -5.00 -34.41 20.48
N LEU A 743 -5.15 -34.91 19.25
CA LEU A 743 -4.62 -36.20 18.83
C LEU A 743 -3.09 -36.19 18.80
N GLU A 744 -2.47 -35.11 18.31
CA GLU A 744 -1.00 -35.01 18.24
C GLU A 744 -0.34 -34.79 19.61
N LEU A 745 -0.88 -33.87 20.43
CA LEU A 745 -0.30 -33.51 21.73
C LEU A 745 -0.85 -34.33 22.92
N GLN A 746 -1.76 -35.27 22.66
CA GLN A 746 -2.42 -36.14 23.65
C GLN A 746 -3.07 -35.36 24.81
N LEU A 747 -3.86 -34.34 24.46
CA LEU A 747 -4.46 -33.42 25.43
C LEU A 747 -5.84 -33.90 25.94
N THR A 748 -6.22 -33.47 27.14
CA THR A 748 -7.58 -33.65 27.66
C THR A 748 -8.52 -32.55 27.18
N ASP A 749 -9.84 -32.76 27.23
CA ASP A 749 -10.79 -31.72 26.81
C ASP A 749 -10.74 -30.49 27.75
N THR A 750 -10.41 -30.68 29.02
CA THR A 750 -10.13 -29.59 29.97
C THR A 750 -8.96 -28.72 29.51
N GLN A 751 -7.89 -29.34 29.01
CA GLN A 751 -6.71 -28.62 28.50
C GLN A 751 -7.06 -27.83 27.23
N LEU A 752 -7.83 -28.39 26.31
CA LEU A 752 -8.32 -27.69 25.12
C LEU A 752 -9.27 -26.54 25.48
N GLY A 753 -10.15 -26.75 26.45
CA GLY A 753 -11.03 -25.69 26.99
C GLY A 753 -10.27 -24.57 27.68
N LEU A 754 -9.11 -24.86 28.29
CA LEU A 754 -8.21 -23.86 28.84
C LEU A 754 -7.54 -23.02 27.73
N LEU A 755 -7.10 -23.66 26.65
CA LEU A 755 -6.50 -23.02 25.47
C LEU A 755 -7.50 -22.13 24.72
N GLY A 756 -8.74 -22.59 24.58
CA GLY A 756 -9.80 -21.89 23.84
C GLY A 756 -10.53 -20.79 24.61
N GLY A 757 -10.32 -20.66 25.92
CA GLY A 757 -11.14 -19.77 26.76
C GLY A 757 -10.43 -19.11 27.93
N LEU A 758 -10.25 -19.84 29.03
CA LEU A 758 -9.92 -19.25 30.33
C LEU A 758 -8.58 -18.50 30.35
N ALA A 759 -7.51 -19.11 29.81
CA ALA A 759 -6.19 -18.48 29.80
C ALA A 759 -6.17 -17.24 28.92
N PHE A 760 -6.78 -17.32 27.73
CA PHE A 760 -6.89 -16.21 26.80
C PHE A 760 -7.71 -15.05 27.39
N ALA A 761 -8.89 -15.33 27.95
CA ALA A 761 -9.83 -14.31 28.42
C ALA A 761 -9.32 -13.52 29.63
N ILE A 762 -8.56 -14.14 30.55
CA ILE A 762 -7.99 -13.44 31.70
C ILE A 762 -7.01 -12.37 31.24
N PHE A 763 -6.04 -12.72 30.39
CA PHE A 763 -5.03 -11.77 29.92
C PHE A 763 -5.64 -10.73 28.98
N TYR A 764 -6.52 -11.13 28.06
CA TYR A 764 -7.22 -10.22 27.17
C TYR A 764 -8.06 -9.17 27.94
N ALA A 765 -8.91 -9.61 28.87
CA ALA A 765 -9.82 -8.71 29.58
C ALA A 765 -9.11 -7.83 30.63
N THR A 766 -8.02 -8.31 31.24
CA THR A 766 -7.26 -7.54 32.26
C THR A 766 -6.27 -6.57 31.64
N LEU A 767 -5.58 -6.94 30.56
CA LEU A 767 -4.60 -6.07 29.88
C LEU A 767 -5.25 -5.09 28.90
N GLY A 768 -6.48 -5.36 28.45
CA GLY A 768 -7.22 -4.41 27.62
C GLY A 768 -7.42 -3.03 28.27
N ILE A 769 -7.50 -2.96 29.60
CA ILE A 769 -7.66 -1.69 30.35
C ILE A 769 -6.34 -0.89 30.38
N PRO A 770 -5.18 -1.44 30.82
CA PRO A 770 -3.90 -0.76 30.70
C PRO A 770 -3.51 -0.40 29.27
N VAL A 771 -3.75 -1.27 28.29
CA VAL A 771 -3.41 -1.00 26.88
C VAL A 771 -4.29 0.08 26.29
N ALA A 772 -5.58 0.14 26.63
CA ALA A 772 -6.45 1.26 26.29
C ALA A 772 -5.98 2.58 26.92
N SER A 773 -5.57 2.56 28.21
CA SER A 773 -4.99 3.72 28.89
C SER A 773 -3.65 4.18 28.27
N LEU A 774 -2.85 3.25 27.75
CA LEU A 774 -1.64 3.56 26.98
C LEU A 774 -2.00 4.20 25.64
N ALA A 775 -3.00 3.68 24.93
CA ALA A 775 -3.52 4.27 23.69
C ALA A 775 -4.11 5.68 23.94
N ASP A 776 -4.62 5.96 25.13
CA ASP A 776 -5.06 7.29 25.54
C ASP A 776 -3.89 8.25 25.84
N ARG A 777 -2.64 7.79 25.90
CA ARG A 777 -1.44 8.64 26.14
C ARG A 777 -0.47 8.67 24.97
N TRP A 778 -0.54 7.67 24.09
CA TRP A 778 0.29 7.49 22.91
C TRP A 778 -0.57 7.56 21.63
N SER A 779 0.05 7.35 20.46
CA SER A 779 -0.71 7.18 19.21
C SER A 779 -1.49 5.86 19.23
N ARG A 780 -2.79 5.94 18.97
CA ARG A 780 -3.69 4.78 18.84
C ARG A 780 -3.33 3.93 17.64
N VAL A 781 -2.89 4.55 16.54
CA VAL A 781 -2.38 3.84 15.35
C VAL A 781 -1.19 2.96 15.73
N LYS A 782 -0.17 3.52 16.41
CA LYS A 782 1.02 2.76 16.82
C LYS A 782 0.70 1.64 17.80
N VAL A 783 -0.17 1.90 18.79
CA VAL A 783 -0.59 0.87 19.76
C VAL A 783 -1.34 -0.26 19.05
N LEU A 784 -2.23 0.05 18.11
CA LEU A 784 -2.96 -0.93 17.31
C LEU A 784 -2.01 -1.79 16.47
N SER A 785 -1.09 -1.18 15.70
CA SER A 785 -0.13 -1.89 14.86
C SER A 785 0.82 -2.79 15.67
N ILE A 786 1.39 -2.30 16.77
CA ILE A 786 2.28 -3.11 17.62
C ILE A 786 1.52 -4.30 18.21
N SER A 787 0.31 -4.06 18.71
CA SER A 787 -0.58 -5.10 19.24
C SER A 787 -0.86 -6.18 18.18
N MET A 788 -1.07 -5.74 16.93
CA MET A 788 -1.32 -6.56 15.76
C MET A 788 -0.15 -7.43 15.33
N ILE A 789 1.04 -6.86 15.29
CA ILE A 789 2.29 -7.60 15.05
C ILE A 789 2.50 -8.65 16.13
N ILE A 790 2.32 -8.28 17.41
CA ILE A 790 2.50 -9.20 18.54
C ILE A 790 1.52 -10.38 18.45
N TRP A 791 0.23 -10.14 18.23
CA TRP A 791 -0.73 -11.25 18.16
C TRP A 791 -0.50 -12.12 16.93
N SER A 792 -0.09 -11.54 15.80
CA SER A 792 0.16 -12.24 14.56
C SER A 792 1.39 -13.15 14.67
N ALA A 793 2.49 -12.62 15.21
CA ALA A 793 3.69 -13.40 15.51
C ALA A 793 3.40 -14.53 16.50
N MET A 794 2.61 -14.26 17.55
CA MET A 794 2.20 -15.28 18.51
C MET A 794 1.29 -16.36 17.90
N THR A 795 0.50 -16.01 16.88
CA THR A 795 -0.30 -16.97 16.11
C THR A 795 0.60 -17.88 15.28
N VAL A 796 1.62 -17.35 14.61
CA VAL A 796 2.65 -18.16 13.93
C VAL A 796 3.36 -19.10 14.93
N LEU A 797 3.70 -18.60 16.12
CA LEU A 797 4.32 -19.41 17.18
C LEU A 797 3.39 -20.52 17.71
N CYS A 798 2.06 -20.39 17.59
CA CYS A 798 1.14 -21.49 17.88
C CYS A 798 1.39 -22.68 16.94
N GLY A 799 1.68 -22.43 15.65
CA GLY A 799 2.02 -23.48 14.68
C GLY A 799 3.35 -24.19 14.99
N MET A 800 4.28 -23.49 15.65
CA MET A 800 5.58 -24.03 16.08
C MET A 800 5.52 -24.77 17.42
N ALA A 801 4.38 -24.76 18.12
CA ALA A 801 4.28 -25.30 19.47
C ALA A 801 4.36 -26.84 19.49
N ASN A 802 5.27 -27.37 20.28
CA ASN A 802 5.51 -28.82 20.43
C ASN A 802 4.98 -29.40 21.76
N SER A 803 4.35 -28.58 22.60
CA SER A 803 3.81 -29.00 23.89
C SER A 803 2.61 -28.16 24.29
N PHE A 804 1.81 -28.66 25.23
CA PHE A 804 0.72 -27.88 25.82
C PHE A 804 1.18 -26.54 26.38
N ALA A 805 2.31 -26.50 27.08
CA ALA A 805 2.81 -25.28 27.72
C ALA A 805 3.26 -24.24 26.69
N SER A 806 3.98 -24.65 25.63
CA SER A 806 4.39 -23.73 24.56
C SER A 806 3.19 -23.23 23.76
N LEU A 807 2.20 -24.07 23.48
CA LEU A 807 0.96 -23.66 22.82
C LEU A 807 0.12 -22.71 23.70
N LEU A 808 0.03 -22.99 25.00
CA LEU A 808 -0.68 -22.15 25.97
C LEU A 808 -0.03 -20.76 26.10
N LEU A 809 1.30 -20.70 26.19
CA LEU A 809 2.02 -19.43 26.26
C LEU A 809 1.86 -18.61 24.97
N ALA A 810 1.96 -19.25 23.81
CA ALA A 810 1.71 -18.59 22.53
C ALA A 810 0.27 -18.03 22.47
N ARG A 811 -0.74 -18.81 22.87
CA ARG A 811 -2.14 -18.35 22.93
C ARG A 811 -2.39 -17.24 23.94
N ILE A 812 -1.71 -17.24 25.10
CA ILE A 812 -1.73 -16.10 26.02
C ILE A 812 -1.14 -14.87 25.32
N GLY A 813 -0.03 -15.02 24.61
CA GLY A 813 0.58 -13.98 23.79
C GLY A 813 -0.36 -13.39 22.74
N VAL A 814 -1.13 -14.24 22.04
CA VAL A 814 -2.20 -13.80 21.13
C VAL A 814 -3.22 -12.94 21.89
N GLY A 815 -3.70 -13.41 23.05
CA GLY A 815 -4.67 -12.65 23.86
C GLY A 815 -4.14 -11.32 24.39
N VAL A 816 -2.84 -11.22 24.71
CA VAL A 816 -2.17 -9.98 25.10
C VAL A 816 -2.15 -8.99 23.94
N GLY A 817 -1.74 -9.44 22.74
CA GLY A 817 -1.72 -8.59 21.55
C GLY A 817 -3.13 -8.14 21.16
N GLU A 818 -4.10 -9.06 21.10
CA GLU A 818 -5.48 -8.72 20.72
C GLU A 818 -6.15 -7.71 21.66
N ALA A 819 -5.71 -7.60 22.91
CA ALA A 819 -6.25 -6.65 23.88
C ALA A 819 -6.12 -5.18 23.41
N GLY A 820 -5.14 -4.89 22.54
CA GLY A 820 -4.92 -3.57 21.94
C GLY A 820 -5.62 -3.35 20.59
N ALA A 821 -6.44 -4.27 20.11
CA ALA A 821 -7.08 -4.17 18.79
C ALA A 821 -8.34 -3.26 18.82
N SER A 822 -9.36 -3.69 19.55
CA SER A 822 -10.69 -3.06 19.49
C SER A 822 -10.77 -1.68 20.16
N PRO A 823 -10.16 -1.42 21.33
CA PRO A 823 -10.29 -0.11 21.98
C PRO A 823 -9.69 1.06 21.17
N PRO A 824 -8.45 0.96 20.64
CA PRO A 824 -7.89 2.00 19.77
C PRO A 824 -8.69 2.17 18.48
N SER A 825 -9.16 1.07 17.88
CA SER A 825 -9.98 1.10 16.65
C SER A 825 -11.30 1.85 16.86
N HIS A 826 -12.02 1.59 17.95
CA HIS A 826 -13.25 2.32 18.27
C HIS A 826 -12.98 3.81 18.53
N SER A 827 -11.85 4.15 19.17
CA SER A 827 -11.46 5.53 19.43
C SER A 827 -11.10 6.27 18.13
N LEU A 828 -10.33 5.65 17.24
CA LEU A 828 -10.02 6.20 15.91
C LEU A 828 -11.30 6.43 15.10
N ILE A 829 -12.20 5.44 15.02
CA ILE A 829 -13.49 5.58 14.32
C ILE A 829 -14.30 6.75 14.90
N SER A 830 -14.26 6.96 16.22
CA SER A 830 -14.99 8.06 16.84
C SER A 830 -14.45 9.45 16.48
N ASP A 831 -13.13 9.58 16.29
CA ASP A 831 -12.52 10.84 15.90
C ASP A 831 -12.69 11.13 14.40
N TYR A 832 -12.65 10.10 13.55
CA TYR A 832 -12.85 10.21 12.10
C TYR A 832 -14.31 10.44 11.69
N PHE A 833 -15.29 9.89 12.42
CA PHE A 833 -16.69 9.95 12.03
C PHE A 833 -17.54 10.81 12.97
N PRO A 834 -18.29 11.79 12.42
CA PRO A 834 -19.16 12.65 13.21
C PRO A 834 -20.30 11.84 13.84
N LEU A 835 -20.88 12.39 14.91
CA LEU A 835 -21.88 11.73 15.75
C LEU A 835 -23.03 11.10 14.96
N GLU A 836 -23.46 11.70 13.83
CA GLU A 836 -24.55 11.20 13.00
C GLU A 836 -24.18 9.95 12.18
N LYS A 837 -22.89 9.73 11.87
CA LYS A 837 -22.39 8.60 11.06
C LYS A 837 -21.60 7.56 11.86
N ARG A 838 -21.15 7.91 13.08
CA ARG A 838 -20.30 7.07 13.94
C ARG A 838 -20.90 5.70 14.25
N ALA A 839 -22.22 5.63 14.48
CA ALA A 839 -22.91 4.37 14.75
C ALA A 839 -22.82 3.40 13.56
N THR A 840 -22.95 3.91 12.34
CA THR A 840 -22.82 3.12 11.10
C THR A 840 -21.38 2.66 10.89
N ALA A 841 -20.38 3.53 11.13
CA ALA A 841 -18.98 3.16 11.02
C ALA A 841 -18.59 2.05 12.02
N LEU A 842 -19.03 2.16 13.28
CA LEU A 842 -18.83 1.10 14.29
C LEU A 842 -19.57 -0.21 13.92
N ALA A 843 -20.72 -0.11 13.26
CA ALA A 843 -21.45 -1.28 12.77
C ALA A 843 -20.69 -1.98 11.63
N ILE A 844 -20.12 -1.22 10.68
CA ILE A 844 -19.28 -1.76 9.60
C ILE A 844 -18.05 -2.46 10.17
N PHE A 845 -17.33 -1.82 11.08
CA PHE A 845 -16.22 -2.45 11.81
C PHE A 845 -16.65 -3.77 12.49
N SER A 846 -17.82 -3.77 13.14
CA SER A 846 -18.37 -4.94 13.82
C SER A 846 -18.80 -6.08 12.89
N LEU A 847 -19.02 -5.82 11.58
CA LEU A 847 -19.25 -6.89 10.60
C LEU A 847 -18.01 -7.77 10.42
N GLY A 848 -16.83 -7.32 10.84
CA GLY A 848 -15.61 -8.12 10.84
C GLY A 848 -15.74 -9.39 11.70
N ILE A 849 -16.63 -9.39 12.70
CA ILE A 849 -16.89 -10.54 13.57
C ILE A 849 -17.43 -11.76 12.79
N PRO A 850 -18.61 -11.67 12.15
CA PRO A 850 -19.16 -12.80 11.39
C PRO A 850 -18.37 -13.10 10.11
N VAL A 851 -17.81 -12.08 9.44
CA VAL A 851 -17.02 -12.29 8.20
C VAL A 851 -15.68 -12.99 8.52
N GLY A 852 -14.96 -12.51 9.54
CA GLY A 852 -13.73 -13.16 10.00
C GLY A 852 -13.98 -14.55 10.54
N SER A 853 -15.10 -14.76 11.25
CA SER A 853 -15.49 -16.11 11.69
C SER A 853 -15.78 -17.04 10.51
N MET A 854 -16.44 -16.55 9.47
CA MET A 854 -16.70 -17.33 8.26
C MET A 854 -15.39 -17.74 7.58
N ILE A 855 -14.50 -16.78 7.31
CA ILE A 855 -13.19 -17.02 6.67
C ILE A 855 -12.34 -17.96 7.52
N GLY A 856 -12.25 -17.73 8.84
CA GLY A 856 -11.46 -18.57 9.74
C GLY A 856 -11.96 -20.01 9.83
N ASN A 857 -13.28 -20.22 9.74
CA ASN A 857 -13.81 -21.59 9.67
C ASN A 857 -13.47 -22.27 8.32
N PHE A 858 -13.57 -21.57 7.20
CA PHE A 858 -13.18 -22.13 5.89
C PHE A 858 -11.69 -22.44 5.81
N VAL A 859 -10.85 -21.44 6.12
CA VAL A 859 -9.38 -21.55 6.07
C VAL A 859 -8.89 -22.56 7.09
N GLY A 860 -9.46 -22.60 8.29
CA GLY A 860 -9.13 -23.59 9.31
C GLY A 860 -9.43 -25.02 8.86
N GLY A 861 -10.58 -25.26 8.23
CA GLY A 861 -10.98 -26.60 7.76
C GLY A 861 -10.16 -27.08 6.57
N TRP A 862 -10.06 -26.25 5.53
CA TRP A 862 -9.27 -26.56 4.33
C TRP A 862 -7.77 -26.63 4.64
N GLY A 863 -7.23 -25.64 5.36
CA GLY A 863 -5.81 -25.55 5.66
C GLY A 863 -5.34 -26.73 6.51
N ALA A 864 -6.13 -27.14 7.51
CA ALA A 864 -5.78 -28.27 8.35
C ALA A 864 -5.68 -29.59 7.58
N GLU A 865 -6.54 -29.80 6.60
CA GLU A 865 -6.50 -30.99 5.75
C GLU A 865 -5.38 -30.94 4.72
N ALA A 866 -5.18 -29.80 4.06
CA ALA A 866 -4.19 -29.64 3.01
C ALA A 866 -2.74 -29.57 3.54
N PHE A 867 -2.53 -28.91 4.68
CA PHE A 867 -1.19 -28.55 5.17
C PHE A 867 -0.92 -28.92 6.64
N GLY A 868 -1.91 -29.48 7.33
CA GLY A 868 -1.84 -29.72 8.77
C GLY A 868 -2.09 -28.45 9.60
N TRP A 869 -2.43 -28.64 10.88
CA TRP A 869 -2.80 -27.54 11.79
C TRP A 869 -1.64 -26.58 12.08
N ARG A 870 -0.38 -27.06 12.00
CA ARG A 870 0.83 -26.27 12.24
C ARG A 870 1.00 -25.18 11.19
N THR A 871 1.06 -25.59 9.92
CA THR A 871 1.18 -24.71 8.76
C THR A 871 -0.03 -23.78 8.67
N THR A 872 -1.21 -24.26 9.04
CA THR A 872 -2.44 -23.45 9.06
C THR A 872 -2.35 -22.24 10.00
N PHE A 873 -1.76 -22.40 11.19
CA PHE A 873 -1.48 -21.25 12.07
C PHE A 873 -0.44 -20.28 11.48
N MET A 874 0.58 -20.81 10.80
CA MET A 874 1.61 -19.97 10.17
C MET A 874 1.02 -19.14 9.02
N MET A 875 0.21 -19.76 8.17
CA MET A 875 -0.47 -19.08 7.05
C MET A 875 -1.40 -17.97 7.54
N VAL A 876 -2.18 -18.21 8.61
CA VAL A 876 -3.18 -17.25 9.08
C VAL A 876 -2.57 -16.11 9.90
N GLY A 877 -1.44 -16.33 10.58
CA GLY A 877 -0.74 -15.26 11.30
C GLY A 877 -0.11 -14.21 10.38
N LEU A 878 0.28 -14.56 9.15
CA LEU A 878 0.99 -13.66 8.22
C LEU A 878 0.17 -12.45 7.74
N PRO A 879 -1.10 -12.59 7.29
CA PRO A 879 -1.96 -11.46 6.91
C PRO A 879 -2.11 -10.39 7.99
N GLY A 880 -2.07 -10.78 9.27
CA GLY A 880 -2.13 -9.83 10.36
C GLY A 880 -0.90 -8.94 10.47
N VAL A 881 0.30 -9.44 10.14
CA VAL A 881 1.51 -8.59 10.08
C VAL A 881 1.40 -7.59 8.92
N VAL A 882 0.93 -8.04 7.75
CA VAL A 882 0.75 -7.20 6.57
C VAL A 882 -0.21 -6.05 6.84
N ILE A 883 -1.39 -6.34 7.42
CA ILE A 883 -2.36 -5.29 7.76
C ILE A 883 -1.84 -4.41 8.91
N ALA A 884 -1.01 -4.92 9.84
CA ALA A 884 -0.40 -4.08 10.88
C ALA A 884 0.55 -3.03 10.28
N LEU A 885 1.36 -3.44 9.31
CA LEU A 885 2.28 -2.58 8.58
C LEU A 885 1.51 -1.60 7.71
N LEU A 886 0.43 -2.05 7.07
CA LEU A 886 -0.51 -1.18 6.36
C LEU A 886 -1.10 -0.09 7.28
N ILE A 887 -1.57 -0.47 8.48
CA ILE A 887 -2.06 0.49 9.47
C ILE A 887 -0.94 1.46 9.88
N LEU A 888 0.27 0.96 10.12
CA LEU A 888 1.38 1.79 10.56
C LEU A 888 1.83 2.80 9.50
N ALA A 889 1.78 2.41 8.22
CA ALA A 889 2.20 3.22 7.10
C ALA A 889 1.12 4.22 6.64
N THR A 890 -0.16 3.84 6.66
CA THR A 890 -1.23 4.60 5.97
C THR A 890 -2.22 5.29 6.91
N LEU A 891 -2.44 4.79 8.13
CA LEU A 891 -3.37 5.43 9.08
C LEU A 891 -2.63 6.55 9.83
N ARG A 892 -3.18 7.76 9.73
CA ARG A 892 -2.69 8.93 10.48
C ARG A 892 -3.41 9.02 11.83
N GLU A 893 -2.80 9.66 12.81
CA GLU A 893 -3.44 9.87 14.11
C GLU A 893 -4.34 11.12 14.04
N PRO A 894 -5.67 11.00 14.16
CA PRO A 894 -6.54 12.18 14.12
C PRO A 894 -6.45 12.98 15.43
N PRO A 895 -6.57 14.32 15.37
CA PRO A 895 -6.80 15.13 16.56
C PRO A 895 -8.02 14.60 17.33
N ARG A 896 -7.91 14.51 18.65
CA ARG A 896 -9.00 13.98 19.48
C ARG A 896 -10.22 14.87 19.41
N GLY A 897 -11.40 14.29 19.19
CA GLY A 897 -12.65 15.02 19.04
C GLY A 897 -12.78 15.79 17.72
N MET A 898 -11.96 15.47 16.70
CA MET A 898 -11.93 16.17 15.40
C MET A 898 -13.32 16.40 14.78
N THR A 899 -14.28 15.49 15.00
CA THR A 899 -15.61 15.54 14.39
C THR A 899 -16.76 15.92 15.34
N ASP A 900 -16.46 16.27 16.60
CA ASP A 900 -17.49 16.66 17.57
C ASP A 900 -17.88 18.15 17.41
N LYS A 901 -18.93 18.43 16.63
CA LYS A 901 -19.38 19.80 16.25
C LYS A 901 -20.14 20.61 17.32
N VAL A 902 -20.17 20.19 18.58
CA VAL A 902 -20.96 20.88 19.62
C VAL A 902 -20.13 21.19 20.86
N ALA A 903 -19.82 22.47 21.06
CA ALA A 903 -19.48 23.03 22.36
C ALA A 903 -20.73 23.00 23.28
N THR A 904 -21.11 21.80 23.73
CA THR A 904 -22.05 21.63 24.85
C THR A 904 -21.22 21.33 26.09
N ASN A 905 -21.05 22.34 26.96
CA ASN A 905 -20.43 22.27 28.29
C ASN A 905 -19.32 21.20 28.41
N GLN A 906 -18.19 21.44 27.73
CA GLN A 906 -17.00 20.60 27.78
C GLN A 906 -16.16 20.79 29.06
N ASP A 907 -16.59 21.62 30.00
CA ASP A 907 -15.81 21.94 31.22
C ASP A 907 -16.01 20.96 32.38
N MET A 908 -16.75 19.85 32.20
CA MET A 908 -16.76 18.78 33.20
C MET A 908 -16.01 17.54 32.67
N PRO A 909 -14.89 17.14 33.30
CA PRO A 909 -14.23 15.89 32.95
C PRO A 909 -15.19 14.70 33.12
N PRO A 910 -15.06 13.64 32.31
CA PRO A 910 -15.83 12.42 32.51
C PRO A 910 -15.60 11.89 33.93
N PRO A 911 -16.66 11.43 34.65
CA PRO A 911 -16.49 10.90 35.99
C PRO A 911 -15.48 9.75 35.95
N PRO A 912 -14.57 9.64 36.94
CA PRO A 912 -13.61 8.56 37.04
C PRO A 912 -14.23 7.19 36.73
N MET A 913 -13.49 6.31 36.04
CA MET A 913 -13.98 4.99 35.62
C MET A 913 -14.66 4.23 36.76
N LEU A 914 -14.10 4.31 37.97
CA LEU A 914 -14.64 3.68 39.17
C LEU A 914 -16.01 4.25 39.57
N GLU A 915 -16.23 5.55 39.40
CA GLU A 915 -17.51 6.20 39.68
C GLU A 915 -18.57 5.80 38.64
N THR A 916 -18.19 5.71 37.36
CA THR A 916 -19.09 5.21 36.31
C THR A 916 -19.45 3.74 36.52
N LEU A 917 -18.49 2.91 36.92
CA LEU A 917 -18.70 1.51 37.31
C LEU A 917 -19.65 1.41 38.51
N GLN A 918 -19.42 2.20 39.56
CA GLN A 918 -20.29 2.23 40.73
C GLN A 918 -21.71 2.70 40.37
N PHE A 919 -21.83 3.69 39.49
CA PHE A 919 -23.12 4.18 39.01
C PHE A 919 -23.87 3.12 38.20
N LEU A 920 -23.23 2.50 37.21
CA LEU A 920 -23.79 1.40 36.42
C LEU A 920 -24.20 0.23 37.32
N TRP A 921 -23.30 -0.16 38.22
CA TRP A 921 -23.57 -1.23 39.16
C TRP A 921 -24.60 -0.81 40.20
N SER A 922 -24.93 0.47 40.40
CA SER A 922 -26.04 0.87 41.27
C SER A 922 -27.41 0.55 40.65
N LYS A 923 -27.50 0.41 39.32
CA LYS A 923 -28.74 0.14 38.59
C LYS A 923 -29.07 -1.37 38.58
N PRO A 924 -30.18 -1.81 39.19
CA PRO A 924 -30.58 -3.22 39.16
C PRO A 924 -30.79 -3.76 37.74
N SER A 925 -31.30 -2.95 36.81
CA SER A 925 -31.48 -3.37 35.41
C SER A 925 -30.14 -3.67 34.72
N PHE A 926 -29.08 -2.89 34.98
CA PHE A 926 -27.76 -3.12 34.40
C PHE A 926 -27.10 -4.39 34.95
N ARG A 927 -27.20 -4.66 36.26
CA ARG A 927 -26.67 -5.92 36.85
C ARG A 927 -27.28 -7.15 36.18
N HIS A 928 -28.60 -7.13 36.03
CA HIS A 928 -29.31 -8.23 35.38
C HIS A 928 -28.97 -8.35 33.90
N LEU A 929 -28.85 -7.22 33.18
CA LEU A 929 -28.42 -7.21 31.79
C LEU A 929 -27.00 -7.78 31.63
N ALA A 930 -26.04 -7.32 32.42
CA ALA A 930 -24.65 -7.74 32.36
C ALA A 930 -24.50 -9.24 32.67
N LEU A 931 -25.20 -9.73 33.70
CA LEU A 931 -25.24 -11.16 34.02
C LEU A 931 -25.95 -11.98 32.93
N ALA A 932 -27.05 -11.48 32.36
CA ALA A 932 -27.75 -12.16 31.27
C ALA A 932 -26.85 -12.30 30.03
N ALA A 933 -26.22 -11.20 29.61
CA ALA A 933 -25.30 -11.19 28.48
C ALA A 933 -24.07 -12.07 28.73
N GLY A 934 -23.48 -12.04 29.93
CA GLY A 934 -22.38 -12.91 30.31
C GLY A 934 -22.73 -14.40 30.31
N LEU A 935 -23.89 -14.77 30.86
CA LEU A 935 -24.37 -16.16 30.87
C LEU A 935 -24.77 -16.67 29.49
N HIS A 936 -25.31 -15.80 28.63
CA HIS A 936 -25.57 -16.16 27.24
C HIS A 936 -24.26 -16.36 26.48
N ALA A 937 -23.31 -15.43 26.64
CA ALA A 937 -21.97 -15.54 26.06
C ALA A 937 -21.24 -16.81 26.55
N PHE A 938 -21.47 -17.25 27.79
CA PHE A 938 -20.93 -18.51 28.32
C PHE A 938 -21.37 -19.70 27.48
N VAL A 939 -22.65 -19.75 27.10
CA VAL A 939 -23.13 -20.77 26.19
C VAL A 939 -22.61 -20.55 24.79
N SER A 940 -22.64 -19.32 24.26
CA SER A 940 -22.25 -19.04 22.87
C SER A 940 -20.76 -19.28 22.59
N TYR A 941 -19.86 -18.94 23.51
CA TYR A 941 -18.43 -19.24 23.38
C TYR A 941 -18.13 -20.72 23.65
N GLY A 942 -18.79 -21.34 24.63
CA GLY A 942 -18.67 -22.79 24.83
C GLY A 942 -19.14 -23.58 23.59
N TYR A 943 -20.26 -23.18 23.02
CA TYR A 943 -20.79 -23.68 21.75
C TYR A 943 -19.79 -23.45 20.60
N GLY A 944 -19.32 -22.21 20.42
CA GLY A 944 -18.41 -21.85 19.32
C GLY A 944 -17.09 -22.61 19.31
N VAL A 945 -16.49 -22.86 20.48
CA VAL A 945 -15.23 -23.60 20.59
C VAL A 945 -15.42 -25.10 20.33
N TRP A 946 -16.54 -25.68 20.78
CA TRP A 946 -16.72 -27.14 20.81
C TRP A 946 -17.58 -27.71 19.68
N ASN A 947 -18.21 -26.88 18.83
CA ASN A 947 -19.03 -27.37 17.72
C ASN A 947 -18.23 -28.16 16.68
N ALA A 948 -17.02 -27.70 16.32
CA ALA A 948 -16.20 -28.42 15.36
C ALA A 948 -15.80 -29.81 15.91
N PRO A 949 -15.21 -29.93 17.13
CA PRO A 949 -15.00 -31.23 17.76
C PRO A 949 -16.27 -32.08 17.91
N PHE A 950 -17.42 -31.48 18.23
CA PHE A 950 -18.69 -32.21 18.31
C PHE A 950 -19.09 -32.81 16.97
N LEU A 951 -19.07 -32.03 15.89
CA LEU A 951 -19.42 -32.50 14.54
C LEU A 951 -18.46 -33.58 14.04
N ILE A 952 -17.16 -33.43 14.31
CA ILE A 952 -16.14 -34.44 13.97
C ILE A 952 -16.41 -35.73 14.76
N ARG A 953 -16.62 -35.65 16.08
CA ARG A 953 -16.74 -36.84 16.95
C ARG A 953 -18.10 -37.55 16.86
N SER A 954 -19.19 -36.80 16.73
CA SER A 954 -20.57 -37.32 16.80
C SER A 954 -21.22 -37.54 15.43
N HIS A 955 -20.78 -36.82 14.40
CA HIS A 955 -21.32 -36.92 13.04
C HIS A 955 -20.26 -37.33 12.00
N GLU A 956 -19.02 -37.59 12.43
CA GLU A 956 -17.94 -38.13 11.59
C GLU A 956 -17.62 -37.27 10.35
N LEU A 957 -17.87 -35.96 10.44
CA LEU A 957 -17.58 -35.02 9.36
C LEU A 957 -16.07 -34.76 9.21
N THR A 958 -15.62 -34.54 7.98
CA THR A 958 -14.23 -34.14 7.68
C THR A 958 -13.97 -32.67 8.06
N LEU A 959 -12.70 -32.28 8.16
CA LEU A 959 -12.32 -30.90 8.52
C LEU A 959 -12.85 -29.85 7.52
N PRO A 960 -12.79 -30.05 6.19
CA PRO A 960 -13.39 -29.17 5.20
C PRO A 960 -14.92 -29.13 5.28
N GLU A 961 -15.59 -30.26 5.53
CA GLU A 961 -17.05 -30.29 5.69
C GLU A 961 -17.49 -29.48 6.91
N VAL A 962 -16.81 -29.66 8.05
CA VAL A 962 -17.06 -28.90 9.27
C VAL A 962 -16.76 -27.41 9.06
N GLY A 963 -15.61 -27.09 8.47
CA GLY A 963 -15.23 -25.71 8.16
C GLY A 963 -16.21 -25.02 7.21
N GLY A 964 -16.71 -25.76 6.21
CA GLY A 964 -17.70 -25.28 5.26
C GLY A 964 -19.05 -24.98 5.91
N TRP A 965 -19.60 -25.92 6.67
CA TRP A 965 -20.88 -25.72 7.35
C TRP A 965 -20.80 -24.62 8.41
N LEU A 966 -19.77 -24.62 9.25
CA LEU A 966 -19.59 -23.61 10.29
C LEU A 966 -19.32 -22.22 9.69
N GLY A 967 -18.60 -22.15 8.57
CA GLY A 967 -18.39 -20.92 7.81
C GLY A 967 -19.72 -20.28 7.35
N ILE A 968 -20.58 -21.08 6.70
CA ILE A 968 -21.90 -20.61 6.23
C ILE A 968 -22.80 -20.22 7.41
N ILE A 969 -22.80 -21.01 8.49
CA ILE A 969 -23.60 -20.73 9.70
C ILE A 969 -23.15 -19.43 10.39
N ALA A 970 -21.84 -19.15 10.40
CA ALA A 970 -21.30 -17.89 10.92
C ALA A 970 -21.73 -16.69 10.06
N GLY A 971 -21.73 -16.82 8.73
CA GLY A 971 -22.22 -15.79 7.81
C GLY A 971 -23.70 -15.45 8.02
N VAL A 972 -24.56 -16.45 8.25
CA VAL A 972 -25.98 -16.24 8.56
C VAL A 972 -26.21 -15.55 9.91
N GLY A 973 -25.25 -15.65 10.84
CA GLY A 973 -25.29 -14.95 12.13
C GLY A 973 -25.46 -13.43 12.02
N VAL A 974 -25.06 -12.81 10.89
CA VAL A 974 -25.30 -11.38 10.58
C VAL A 974 -26.79 -11.03 10.69
N ILE A 975 -27.66 -11.92 10.22
CA ILE A 975 -29.13 -11.73 10.23
C ILE A 975 -29.63 -11.65 11.68
N GLY A 976 -29.10 -12.50 12.57
CA GLY A 976 -29.46 -12.52 13.99
C GLY A 976 -29.11 -11.22 14.69
N THR A 977 -27.86 -10.77 14.54
CA THR A 977 -27.37 -9.52 15.14
C THR A 977 -28.18 -8.30 14.69
N PHE A 978 -28.48 -8.20 13.39
CA PHE A 978 -29.30 -7.12 12.85
C PHE A 978 -30.76 -7.19 13.31
N SER A 979 -31.36 -8.38 13.26
CA SER A 979 -32.78 -8.58 13.60
C SER A 979 -33.07 -8.30 15.07
N GLY A 980 -32.11 -8.57 15.97
CA GLY A 980 -32.25 -8.28 17.40
C GLY A 980 -32.45 -6.80 17.68
N GLY A 981 -31.59 -5.94 17.13
CA GLY A 981 -31.71 -4.49 17.25
C GLY A 981 -32.98 -3.96 16.58
N PHE A 982 -33.23 -4.39 15.34
CA PHE A 982 -34.42 -3.97 14.58
C PHE A 982 -35.74 -4.32 15.27
N LEU A 983 -35.90 -5.55 15.78
CA LEU A 983 -37.10 -5.96 16.50
C LEU A 983 -37.22 -5.26 17.85
N GLY A 984 -36.10 -5.04 18.55
CA GLY A 984 -36.06 -4.22 19.77
C GLY A 984 -36.61 -2.81 19.54
N ASP A 985 -36.10 -2.11 18.51
CA ASP A 985 -36.53 -0.76 18.14
C ASP A 985 -38.01 -0.72 17.72
N LYS A 986 -38.41 -1.63 16.82
CA LYS A 986 -39.77 -1.66 16.25
C LYS A 986 -40.81 -1.97 17.32
N LEU A 987 -40.57 -2.96 18.18
CA LEU A 987 -41.51 -3.36 19.23
C LEU A 987 -41.52 -2.36 20.39
N SER A 988 -40.37 -1.78 20.75
CA SER A 988 -40.28 -0.69 21.73
C SER A 988 -41.12 0.51 21.29
N LYS A 989 -40.98 0.98 20.04
CA LYS A 989 -41.79 2.09 19.49
C LYS A 989 -43.26 1.74 19.35
N TRP A 990 -43.59 0.55 18.85
CA TRP A 990 -44.98 0.14 18.63
C TRP A 990 -45.79 0.00 19.93
N ARG A 991 -45.14 -0.37 21.03
CA ARG A 991 -45.76 -0.54 22.35
C ARG A 991 -45.45 0.59 23.34
N ASP A 992 -44.66 1.57 22.92
CA ASP A 992 -44.15 2.67 23.75
C ASP A 992 -43.50 2.16 25.06
N ASP A 993 -42.61 1.16 24.93
CA ASP A 993 -42.03 0.48 26.08
C ASP A 993 -40.61 -0.07 25.82
N SER A 994 -39.59 0.61 26.34
CA SER A 994 -38.17 0.22 26.22
C SER A 994 -37.82 -1.13 26.83
N ARG A 995 -38.73 -1.78 27.57
CA ARG A 995 -38.52 -3.16 28.04
C ARG A 995 -38.44 -4.17 26.90
N TRP A 996 -38.95 -3.85 25.71
CA TRP A 996 -38.88 -4.74 24.55
C TRP A 996 -37.47 -5.08 24.12
N TYR A 997 -36.46 -4.23 24.37
CA TYR A 997 -35.07 -4.59 24.12
C TYR A 997 -34.63 -5.82 24.95
N LEU A 998 -34.98 -5.85 26.24
CA LEU A 998 -34.66 -6.99 27.11
C LEU A 998 -35.58 -8.18 26.83
N PHE A 999 -36.85 -7.96 26.45
CA PHE A 999 -37.75 -9.05 26.07
C PHE A 999 -37.32 -9.74 24.79
N VAL A 1000 -36.86 -9.00 23.77
CA VAL A 1000 -36.36 -9.58 22.52
C VAL A 1000 -35.16 -10.49 22.81
N SER A 1001 -34.16 -9.99 23.56
CA SER A 1001 -32.99 -10.80 23.97
C SER A 1001 -33.38 -12.01 24.82
N GLY A 1002 -34.30 -11.83 25.77
CA GLY A 1002 -34.76 -12.91 26.65
C GLY A 1002 -35.54 -14.00 25.91
N ILE A 1003 -36.44 -13.61 25.00
CA ILE A 1003 -37.25 -14.53 24.20
C ILE A 1003 -36.36 -15.26 23.19
N SER A 1004 -35.48 -14.58 22.47
CA SER A 1004 -34.59 -15.23 21.49
C SER A 1004 -33.67 -16.23 22.18
N THR A 1005 -33.08 -15.86 23.32
CA THR A 1005 -32.24 -16.74 24.13
C THR A 1005 -33.01 -17.98 24.62
N LEU A 1006 -34.28 -17.83 25.00
CA LEU A 1006 -35.11 -18.95 25.43
C LEU A 1006 -35.54 -19.86 24.27
N VAL A 1007 -35.92 -19.27 23.14
CA VAL A 1007 -36.32 -19.98 21.92
C VAL A 1007 -35.14 -20.75 21.32
N MET A 1008 -33.91 -20.26 21.48
CA MET A 1008 -32.69 -20.94 21.03
C MET A 1008 -32.47 -22.30 21.73
N VAL A 1009 -32.84 -22.44 23.00
CA VAL A 1009 -32.60 -23.64 23.83
C VAL A 1009 -33.10 -24.95 23.19
N PRO A 1010 -34.38 -25.09 22.76
CA PRO A 1010 -34.85 -26.32 22.13
C PRO A 1010 -34.10 -26.66 20.83
N PHE A 1011 -33.72 -25.66 20.02
CA PHE A 1011 -32.94 -25.91 18.81
C PHE A 1011 -31.53 -26.39 19.14
N GLN A 1012 -30.87 -25.83 20.16
CA GLN A 1012 -29.56 -26.34 20.61
C GLN A 1012 -29.65 -27.75 21.19
N PHE A 1013 -30.75 -28.12 21.87
CA PHE A 1013 -30.96 -29.52 22.25
C PHE A 1013 -31.11 -30.45 21.05
N VAL A 1014 -31.78 -30.01 19.98
CA VAL A 1014 -31.85 -30.77 18.72
C VAL A 1014 -30.45 -30.95 18.11
N VAL A 1015 -29.62 -29.90 18.10
CA VAL A 1015 -28.23 -29.98 17.61
C VAL A 1015 -27.43 -31.09 18.30
N PHE A 1016 -27.56 -31.24 19.62
CA PHE A 1016 -26.71 -32.17 20.38
C PHE A 1016 -27.30 -33.56 20.65
N LEU A 1017 -28.62 -33.72 20.55
CA LEU A 1017 -29.30 -34.99 20.86
C LEU A 1017 -29.81 -35.73 19.61
N HIS A 1018 -29.87 -35.07 18.45
CA HIS A 1018 -30.38 -35.68 17.22
C HIS A 1018 -29.26 -36.32 16.41
N SER A 1019 -29.52 -37.49 15.81
CA SER A 1019 -28.52 -38.23 15.04
C SER A 1019 -28.46 -37.86 13.55
N GLU A 1020 -29.55 -37.27 13.02
CA GLU A 1020 -29.68 -36.91 11.61
C GLU A 1020 -29.06 -35.54 11.33
N LEU A 1021 -28.11 -35.48 10.38
CA LEU A 1021 -27.26 -34.32 10.13
C LEU A 1021 -28.04 -33.09 9.65
N TRP A 1022 -29.05 -33.23 8.79
CA TRP A 1022 -29.80 -32.07 8.29
C TRP A 1022 -30.63 -31.40 9.37
N ALA A 1023 -31.22 -32.16 10.29
CA ALA A 1023 -31.89 -31.65 11.47
C ALA A 1023 -30.92 -30.89 12.38
N VAL A 1024 -29.68 -31.38 12.52
CA VAL A 1024 -28.61 -30.72 13.27
C VAL A 1024 -28.22 -29.40 12.59
N ILE A 1025 -27.80 -29.42 11.33
CA ILE A 1025 -27.39 -28.22 10.58
C ILE A 1025 -28.50 -27.17 10.51
N SER A 1026 -29.75 -27.59 10.21
CA SER A 1026 -30.90 -26.67 10.17
C SER A 1026 -31.17 -26.03 11.53
N SER A 1027 -31.01 -26.80 12.62
CA SER A 1027 -31.16 -26.27 13.98
C SER A 1027 -30.01 -25.35 14.36
N MET A 1028 -28.79 -25.58 13.87
CA MET A 1028 -27.64 -24.69 14.06
C MET A 1028 -27.85 -23.33 13.38
N PHE A 1029 -28.46 -23.29 12.20
CA PHE A 1029 -28.83 -22.02 11.55
C PHE A 1029 -29.80 -21.21 12.41
N ILE A 1030 -30.88 -21.83 12.89
CA ILE A 1030 -31.86 -21.15 13.75
C ILE A 1030 -31.21 -20.72 15.07
N ALA A 1031 -30.37 -21.56 15.66
CA ALA A 1031 -29.65 -21.23 16.89
C ALA A 1031 -28.67 -20.06 16.69
N SER A 1032 -27.96 -20.00 15.55
CA SER A 1032 -27.06 -18.89 15.20
C SER A 1032 -27.82 -17.56 15.09
N ILE A 1033 -28.97 -17.54 14.39
CA ILE A 1033 -29.81 -16.34 14.27
C ILE A 1033 -30.34 -15.91 15.64
N MET A 1034 -30.95 -16.82 16.41
CA MET A 1034 -31.52 -16.49 17.73
C MET A 1034 -30.43 -16.05 18.74
N GLY A 1035 -29.26 -16.67 18.65
CA GLY A 1035 -28.09 -16.37 19.47
C GLY A 1035 -27.40 -15.04 19.13
N GLY A 1036 -27.52 -14.54 17.90
CA GLY A 1036 -27.02 -13.20 17.54
C GLY A 1036 -27.90 -12.05 18.05
N MET A 1037 -29.19 -12.30 18.30
CA MET A 1037 -30.19 -11.24 18.57
C MET A 1037 -30.02 -10.48 19.89
N PHE A 1038 -29.25 -11.01 20.85
CA PHE A 1038 -29.10 -10.36 22.15
C PHE A 1038 -28.16 -9.14 22.13
N LEU A 1039 -27.19 -9.12 21.20
CA LEU A 1039 -26.04 -8.23 21.27
C LEU A 1039 -26.44 -6.75 21.12
N GLY A 1040 -27.18 -6.44 20.05
CA GLY A 1040 -27.66 -5.08 19.76
C GLY A 1040 -28.55 -4.48 20.88
N PRO A 1041 -29.63 -5.17 21.30
CA PRO A 1041 -30.49 -4.68 22.39
C PRO A 1041 -29.76 -4.53 23.73
N SER A 1042 -28.75 -5.37 24.00
CA SER A 1042 -27.95 -5.29 25.23
C SER A 1042 -27.10 -4.02 25.27
N PHE A 1043 -26.44 -3.65 24.16
CA PHE A 1043 -25.71 -2.39 24.09
C PHE A 1043 -26.66 -1.18 24.14
N ALA A 1044 -27.79 -1.24 23.45
CA ALA A 1044 -28.78 -0.16 23.45
C ALA A 1044 -29.27 0.18 24.87
N ILE A 1045 -29.61 -0.83 25.68
CA ILE A 1045 -30.03 -0.61 27.08
C ILE A 1045 -28.86 -0.17 27.96
N SER A 1046 -27.66 -0.73 27.77
CA SER A 1046 -26.46 -0.30 28.49
C SER A 1046 -26.18 1.20 28.29
N HIS A 1047 -26.41 1.72 27.09
CA HIS A 1047 -26.23 3.15 26.78
C HIS A 1047 -27.41 4.02 27.22
N ALA A 1048 -28.63 3.48 27.23
CA ALA A 1048 -29.81 4.19 27.69
C ALA A 1048 -29.81 4.42 29.21
N LEU A 1049 -29.11 3.58 29.97
CA LEU A 1049 -29.01 3.67 31.43
C LEU A 1049 -28.00 4.71 31.95
N VAL A 1050 -27.24 5.35 31.05
CA VAL A 1050 -26.17 6.28 31.42
C VAL A 1050 -26.19 7.55 30.59
N ALA A 1051 -25.60 8.62 31.12
CA ALA A 1051 -25.40 9.86 30.38
C ALA A 1051 -24.47 9.64 29.17
N PRO A 1052 -24.57 10.45 28.09
CA PRO A 1052 -23.73 10.31 26.89
C PRO A 1052 -22.22 10.20 27.19
N ARG A 1053 -21.71 10.96 28.17
CA ARG A 1053 -20.30 10.96 28.61
C ARG A 1053 -19.82 9.67 29.30
N MET A 1054 -20.72 8.74 29.63
CA MET A 1054 -20.43 7.49 30.35
C MET A 1054 -20.58 6.23 29.46
N ARG A 1055 -21.01 6.39 28.20
CA ARG A 1055 -21.36 5.27 27.30
C ARG A 1055 -20.17 4.38 26.94
N ALA A 1056 -18.96 4.95 26.79
CA ALA A 1056 -17.75 4.19 26.49
C ALA A 1056 -17.37 3.23 27.62
N VAL A 1057 -17.36 3.71 28.87
CA VAL A 1057 -17.11 2.88 30.07
C VAL A 1057 -18.24 1.87 30.27
N ALA A 1058 -19.49 2.21 29.93
CA ALA A 1058 -20.61 1.26 29.97
C ALA A 1058 -20.43 0.09 28.99
N SER A 1059 -20.05 0.36 27.74
CA SER A 1059 -19.70 -0.69 26.75
C SER A 1059 -18.55 -1.55 27.23
N ALA A 1060 -17.46 -0.93 27.73
CA ALA A 1060 -16.29 -1.63 28.21
C ALA A 1060 -16.61 -2.54 29.41
N THR A 1061 -17.46 -2.08 30.32
CA THR A 1061 -17.91 -2.86 31.48
C THR A 1061 -18.73 -4.07 31.05
N LEU A 1062 -19.66 -3.89 30.10
CA LEU A 1062 -20.47 -4.98 29.57
C LEU A 1062 -19.61 -6.02 28.84
N LEU A 1063 -18.68 -5.57 27.99
CA LEU A 1063 -17.74 -6.44 27.27
C LEU A 1063 -16.79 -7.19 28.22
N PHE A 1064 -16.31 -6.53 29.28
CA PHE A 1064 -15.49 -7.17 30.30
C PHE A 1064 -16.24 -8.35 30.95
N VAL A 1065 -17.51 -8.15 31.35
CA VAL A 1065 -18.34 -9.21 31.93
C VAL A 1065 -18.61 -10.32 30.91
N ILE A 1066 -18.91 -9.97 29.65
CA ILE A 1066 -19.13 -10.93 28.56
C ILE A 1066 -17.89 -11.80 28.30
N ASN A 1067 -16.69 -11.21 28.31
CA ASN A 1067 -15.47 -11.95 27.99
C ASN A 1067 -14.98 -12.80 29.18
N ILE A 1068 -15.03 -12.28 30.42
CA ILE A 1068 -14.62 -13.04 31.61
C ILE A 1068 -15.57 -14.22 31.86
N ILE A 1069 -16.89 -13.97 31.88
CA ILE A 1069 -17.87 -15.04 32.13
C ILE A 1069 -18.03 -15.91 30.91
N GLY A 1070 -18.15 -15.31 29.73
CA GLY A 1070 -18.47 -16.01 28.50
C GLY A 1070 -17.29 -16.79 27.94
N MET A 1071 -16.36 -16.05 27.34
CA MET A 1071 -15.17 -16.60 26.69
C MET A 1071 -14.25 -17.30 27.69
N GLY A 1072 -14.11 -16.79 28.91
CA GLY A 1072 -13.26 -17.37 29.93
C GLY A 1072 -13.79 -18.69 30.49
N LEU A 1073 -15.02 -18.71 31.03
CA LEU A 1073 -15.53 -19.88 31.75
C LEU A 1073 -16.24 -20.90 30.84
N GLY A 1074 -16.87 -20.47 29.73
CA GLY A 1074 -17.69 -21.34 28.88
C GLY A 1074 -16.93 -22.53 28.28
N PRO A 1075 -15.91 -22.30 27.44
CA PRO A 1075 -15.13 -23.37 26.82
C PRO A 1075 -14.46 -24.29 27.85
N TYR A 1076 -13.89 -23.73 28.92
CA TYR A 1076 -13.26 -24.49 30.00
C TYR A 1076 -14.25 -25.39 30.73
N PHE A 1077 -15.43 -24.87 31.08
CA PHE A 1077 -16.46 -25.63 31.78
C PHE A 1077 -16.96 -26.82 30.95
N VAL A 1078 -17.17 -26.63 29.65
CA VAL A 1078 -17.56 -27.71 28.74
C VAL A 1078 -16.46 -28.78 28.67
N GLY A 1079 -15.19 -28.36 28.54
CA GLY A 1079 -14.05 -29.29 28.52
C GLY A 1079 -13.91 -30.10 29.82
N PHE A 1080 -14.03 -29.43 30.97
CA PHE A 1080 -14.02 -30.07 32.29
C PHE A 1080 -15.16 -31.08 32.46
N LEU A 1081 -16.39 -30.71 32.07
CA LEU A 1081 -17.52 -31.63 32.12
C LEU A 1081 -17.36 -32.80 31.15
N SER A 1082 -16.80 -32.56 29.95
CA SER A 1082 -16.52 -33.62 28.97
C SER A 1082 -15.57 -34.66 29.57
N ASP A 1083 -14.44 -34.23 30.15
CA ASP A 1083 -13.49 -35.13 30.82
C ASP A 1083 -14.14 -35.86 32.02
N LEU A 1084 -14.94 -35.16 32.83
CA LEU A 1084 -15.64 -35.74 33.98
C LEU A 1084 -16.67 -36.82 33.56
N LEU A 1085 -17.33 -36.63 32.42
CA LEU A 1085 -18.35 -37.53 31.89
C LEU A 1085 -17.78 -38.64 31.00
N THR A 1086 -16.53 -38.52 30.56
CA THR A 1086 -15.85 -39.49 29.70
C THR A 1086 -15.89 -40.94 30.23
N PRO A 1087 -15.68 -41.21 31.55
CA PRO A 1087 -15.81 -42.56 32.08
C PRO A 1087 -17.20 -43.20 31.93
N ALA A 1088 -18.26 -42.39 31.86
CA ALA A 1088 -19.64 -42.85 31.78
C ALA A 1088 -20.20 -42.88 30.35
N PHE A 1089 -19.78 -41.94 29.50
CA PHE A 1089 -20.40 -41.71 28.18
C PHE A 1089 -19.42 -41.82 27.00
N GLY A 1090 -18.12 -42.06 27.24
CA GLY A 1090 -17.13 -42.26 26.18
C GLY A 1090 -17.06 -41.07 25.21
N ILE A 1091 -17.17 -41.33 23.91
CA ILE A 1091 -17.11 -40.30 22.84
C ILE A 1091 -18.26 -39.29 22.92
N ASP A 1092 -19.39 -39.68 23.54
CA ASP A 1092 -20.58 -38.85 23.71
C ASP A 1092 -20.49 -37.94 24.95
N SER A 1093 -19.39 -37.96 25.71
CA SER A 1093 -19.22 -37.10 26.87
C SER A 1093 -19.36 -35.61 26.52
N LEU A 1094 -18.81 -35.19 25.38
CA LEU A 1094 -18.84 -33.80 24.92
C LEU A 1094 -20.27 -33.31 24.62
N ARG A 1095 -21.13 -34.13 24.00
CA ARG A 1095 -22.53 -33.71 23.71
C ARG A 1095 -23.34 -33.50 24.98
N TYR A 1096 -23.13 -34.33 26.01
CA TYR A 1096 -23.83 -34.17 27.29
C TYR A 1096 -23.27 -33.00 28.09
N ALA A 1097 -21.97 -32.74 28.01
CA ALA A 1097 -21.37 -31.52 28.57
C ALA A 1097 -21.96 -30.25 27.95
N LEU A 1098 -22.13 -30.21 26.62
CA LEU A 1098 -22.77 -29.11 25.90
C LEU A 1098 -24.26 -28.97 26.26
N CYS A 1099 -24.99 -30.08 26.43
CA CYS A 1099 -26.37 -30.09 26.91
C CYS A 1099 -26.53 -29.52 28.34
N ILE A 1100 -25.55 -29.76 29.22
CA ILE A 1100 -25.56 -29.19 30.57
C ILE A 1100 -25.24 -27.69 30.49
N ALA A 1101 -24.22 -27.30 29.73
CA ALA A 1101 -23.80 -25.91 29.59
C ALA A 1101 -24.92 -25.02 29.01
N LEU A 1102 -25.67 -25.51 28.00
CA LEU A 1102 -26.72 -24.71 27.36
C LEU A 1102 -27.91 -24.40 28.28
N THR A 1103 -28.10 -25.13 29.40
CA THR A 1103 -29.13 -24.79 30.40
C THR A 1103 -28.90 -23.42 31.04
N ALA A 1104 -27.67 -22.89 31.00
CA ALA A 1104 -27.35 -21.53 31.43
C ALA A 1104 -28.11 -20.45 30.62
N ASN A 1105 -28.57 -20.75 29.39
CA ASN A 1105 -29.43 -19.83 28.64
C ASN A 1105 -30.82 -19.65 29.24
N ILE A 1106 -31.35 -20.66 29.95
CA ILE A 1106 -32.60 -20.53 30.71
C ILE A 1106 -32.39 -19.53 31.85
N TRP A 1107 -31.23 -19.61 32.51
CA TRP A 1107 -30.85 -18.69 33.57
C TRP A 1107 -30.57 -17.27 33.03
N SER A 1108 -29.90 -17.15 31.89
CA SER A 1108 -29.71 -15.88 31.17
C SER A 1108 -31.04 -15.22 30.80
N SER A 1109 -31.96 -15.98 30.20
CA SER A 1109 -33.29 -15.50 29.82
C SER A 1109 -34.08 -15.00 31.04
N ALA A 1110 -34.03 -15.71 32.17
CA ALA A 1110 -34.62 -15.24 33.42
C ALA A 1110 -34.06 -13.88 33.86
N HIS A 1111 -32.75 -13.65 33.72
CA HIS A 1111 -32.14 -12.36 34.02
C HIS A 1111 -32.57 -11.24 33.07
N TYR A 1112 -32.71 -11.50 31.76
CA TYR A 1112 -33.30 -10.52 30.83
C TYR A 1112 -34.72 -10.12 31.25
N PHE A 1113 -35.57 -11.09 31.62
CA PHE A 1113 -36.93 -10.82 32.09
C PHE A 1113 -36.95 -10.10 33.45
N MET A 1114 -36.01 -10.38 34.35
CA MET A 1114 -35.88 -9.68 35.62
C MET A 1114 -35.39 -8.24 35.43
N GLY A 1115 -34.41 -8.01 34.56
CA GLY A 1115 -33.91 -6.67 34.22
C GLY A 1115 -35.00 -5.79 33.62
N ALA A 1116 -35.91 -6.36 32.82
CA ALA A 1116 -37.06 -5.67 32.27
C ALA A 1116 -38.01 -5.12 33.36
N ARG A 1117 -38.08 -5.74 34.55
CA ARG A 1117 -38.96 -5.28 35.64
C ARG A 1117 -38.50 -3.96 36.25
N THR A 1118 -37.19 -3.73 36.32
CA THR A 1118 -36.60 -2.53 36.95
C THR A 1118 -36.18 -1.46 35.95
N LEU A 1119 -36.11 -1.80 34.65
CA LEU A 1119 -35.62 -0.92 33.59
C LEU A 1119 -36.36 0.42 33.51
N ARG A 1120 -37.70 0.45 33.61
CA ARG A 1120 -38.47 1.71 33.53
C ARG A 1120 -38.06 2.71 34.62
N LYS A 1121 -37.96 2.21 35.86
CA LYS A 1121 -37.56 3.01 37.01
C LYS A 1121 -36.12 3.52 36.87
N ASP A 1122 -35.22 2.67 36.37
CA ASP A 1122 -33.81 3.04 36.20
C ASP A 1122 -33.61 4.06 35.05
N LEU A 1123 -34.41 3.98 33.98
CA LEU A 1123 -34.43 4.94 32.88
C LEU A 1123 -35.00 6.31 33.31
N GLU A 1124 -36.10 6.32 34.08
CA GLU A 1124 -36.66 7.56 34.64
C GLU A 1124 -35.65 8.28 35.54
N VAL A 1125 -34.95 7.55 36.41
CA VAL A 1125 -33.88 8.11 37.25
C VAL A 1125 -32.72 8.63 36.39
N ALA A 1126 -32.31 7.92 35.35
CA ALA A 1126 -31.23 8.36 34.45
C ALA A 1126 -31.57 9.61 33.62
N HIS A 1127 -32.86 9.81 33.27
CA HIS A 1127 -33.32 10.98 32.52
C HIS A 1127 -33.66 12.21 33.40
N THR A 1128 -33.95 12.00 34.69
CA THR A 1128 -34.23 13.09 35.66
C THR A 1128 -32.99 13.56 36.41
N SER A 1129 -31.94 12.74 36.52
CA SER A 1129 -30.66 13.15 37.10
C SER A 1129 -29.77 13.83 36.05
N SER A 1130 -30.05 15.11 35.78
CA SER A 1130 -28.92 16.05 35.65
C SER A 1130 -28.13 15.98 36.97
N PRO A 1131 -26.79 15.93 36.99
CA PRO A 1131 -26.04 15.97 38.25
C PRO A 1131 -26.09 17.33 38.96
N ASP A 1132 -27.04 18.20 38.63
CA ASP A 1132 -27.29 19.47 39.29
C ASP A 1132 -28.61 19.45 40.05
N ALA A 1133 -28.58 19.07 41.33
CA ALA A 1133 -29.39 19.67 42.41
C ALA A 1133 -29.02 19.09 43.79
N PRO A 1134 -29.10 19.86 44.89
CA PRO A 1134 -28.73 21.26 45.07
C PRO A 1134 -27.89 21.46 46.35
N LEU A 1135 -26.89 22.35 46.32
CA LEU A 1135 -26.51 23.12 47.51
C LEU A 1135 -26.37 24.59 47.10
N SER A 1136 -27.48 25.30 47.33
CA SER A 1136 -27.63 26.74 47.59
C SER A 1136 -27.04 27.78 46.62
N THR A 1137 -27.95 28.53 45.97
CA THR A 1137 -27.95 30.01 45.75
C THR A 1137 -26.65 30.65 45.21
N ALA A 1138 -26.57 31.21 43.99
CA ALA A 1138 -27.12 32.52 43.56
C ALA A 1138 -26.54 32.87 42.14
N PRO A 1139 -27.03 33.92 41.42
CA PRO A 1139 -26.76 34.16 40.00
C PRO A 1139 -25.45 34.95 39.75
N GLY A 1140 -24.93 34.84 38.51
CA GLY A 1140 -23.60 35.30 38.12
C GLY A 1140 -23.33 36.81 38.16
N PHE A 1141 -22.04 37.17 38.19
CA PHE A 1141 -21.35 38.18 37.37
C PHE A 1141 -19.88 38.29 37.83
N PHE A 1142 -19.04 38.85 36.94
CA PHE A 1142 -17.62 39.25 37.06
C PHE A 1142 -16.54 38.25 36.66
N GLY A 1143 -15.82 38.63 35.59
CA GLY A 1143 -14.42 38.26 35.40
C GLY A 1143 -13.51 39.38 35.91
N SER A 1144 -12.30 39.02 36.33
CA SER A 1144 -11.04 39.73 36.06
C SER A 1144 -9.88 38.97 36.71
N GLU A 1145 -8.89 38.64 35.88
CA GLU A 1145 -7.43 38.71 36.10
C GLU A 1145 -6.76 38.04 37.31
N SER A 1146 -5.48 37.77 37.09
CA SER A 1146 -4.57 36.79 37.68
C SER A 1146 -4.03 37.15 39.07
N ASP A 1147 -3.51 36.15 39.82
CA ASP A 1147 -2.06 36.06 40.09
C ASP A 1147 -1.61 34.85 40.95
N SER A 1148 -0.28 34.66 40.87
CA SER A 1148 0.66 33.56 41.17
C SER A 1148 0.53 32.71 42.45
N PHE A 1149 0.96 31.44 42.33
CA PHE A 1149 1.22 30.48 43.43
C PHE A 1149 2.72 30.24 43.59
N GLU A 1150 3.20 30.11 44.83
CA GLU A 1150 4.55 29.63 45.16
C GLU A 1150 4.48 28.20 45.73
N LEU A 1151 5.46 27.38 45.38
CA LEU A 1151 5.44 25.92 45.58
C LEU A 1151 6.76 25.49 46.23
N GLU A 1152 6.70 24.88 47.41
CA GLU A 1152 7.84 24.20 48.02
C GLU A 1152 7.62 22.69 47.97
N SER A 1153 8.57 21.98 47.36
CA SER A 1153 8.59 20.54 47.18
C SER A 1153 9.89 20.00 47.76
N THR A 1154 9.81 19.00 48.64
CA THR A 1154 10.99 18.27 49.10
C THR A 1154 10.88 16.80 48.75
N GLY A 1155 11.86 16.29 48.02
CA GLY A 1155 11.94 14.88 47.62
C GLY A 1155 13.26 14.25 48.05
N ILE A 1156 13.20 13.00 48.51
CA ILE A 1156 14.40 12.16 48.68
C ILE A 1156 14.31 11.02 47.67
N PHE A 1157 15.40 10.87 46.94
CA PHE A 1157 15.58 9.86 45.92
C PHE A 1157 16.90 9.14 46.15
N GLY A 1158 16.87 7.81 46.05
CA GLY A 1158 18.05 6.98 46.10
C GLY A 1158 17.84 5.74 45.23
N GLU A 1159 18.85 5.45 44.41
CA GLU A 1159 18.93 4.23 43.61
C GLU A 1159 20.15 3.44 44.01
N ILE A 1160 19.98 2.13 44.13
CA ILE A 1160 21.09 1.20 44.29
C ILE A 1160 21.15 0.36 43.02
N TYR A 1161 22.34 0.36 42.41
CA TYR A 1161 22.66 -0.45 41.26
C TYR A 1161 23.51 -1.63 41.71
N TRP A 1162 23.15 -2.81 41.23
CA TRP A 1162 23.97 -4.00 41.41
C TRP A 1162 24.18 -4.67 40.06
N ASP A 1163 25.42 -4.61 39.60
CA ASP A 1163 25.89 -5.34 38.42
C ASP A 1163 26.27 -6.76 38.86
N ILE A 1164 25.46 -7.74 38.46
CA ILE A 1164 25.72 -9.15 38.81
C ILE A 1164 26.81 -9.72 37.88
N ASN A 1165 26.87 -9.21 36.63
CA ASN A 1165 27.86 -9.51 35.61
C ASN A 1165 27.67 -8.58 34.39
N ASP A 1166 28.63 -8.56 33.46
CA ASP A 1166 28.73 -7.58 32.35
C ASP A 1166 27.44 -7.37 31.51
N PRO A 1167 26.56 -8.37 31.28
CA PRO A 1167 25.31 -8.13 30.57
C PRO A 1167 24.06 -7.97 31.47
N LEU A 1168 24.16 -8.13 32.80
CA LEU A 1168 22.99 -8.14 33.69
C LEU A 1168 23.15 -7.20 34.89
N LYS A 1169 22.39 -6.10 34.85
CA LYS A 1169 22.30 -5.08 35.89
C LYS A 1169 20.91 -5.07 36.53
N LEU A 1170 20.85 -5.16 37.85
CA LEU A 1170 19.61 -4.97 38.62
C LEU A 1170 19.62 -3.61 39.31
N THR A 1171 18.49 -2.92 39.20
CA THR A 1171 18.30 -1.59 39.80
C THR A 1171 17.09 -1.61 40.72
N PHE A 1172 17.26 -1.12 41.95
CA PHE A 1172 16.17 -0.90 42.89
C PHE A 1172 16.13 0.57 43.28
N GLY A 1173 15.00 1.23 43.01
CA GLY A 1173 14.77 2.63 43.35
C GLY A 1173 13.60 2.77 44.33
N LEU A 1174 13.73 3.69 45.27
CA LEU A 1174 12.65 4.05 46.19
C LEU A 1174 12.48 5.57 46.18
N ARG A 1175 11.26 6.03 45.89
CA ARG A 1175 10.93 7.45 45.77
C ARG A 1175 9.81 7.81 46.73
N TYR A 1176 10.05 8.86 47.52
CA TYR A 1176 9.05 9.49 48.38
C TYR A 1176 9.02 11.00 48.07
N ALA A 1177 7.82 11.54 47.89
CA ALA A 1177 7.60 12.97 47.62
C ALA A 1177 6.43 13.45 48.45
N GLU A 1178 6.57 14.65 49.02
CA GLU A 1178 5.56 15.31 49.84
C GLU A 1178 5.49 16.79 49.44
N ASP A 1179 4.31 17.22 48.98
CA ASP A 1179 4.05 18.55 48.46
C ASP A 1179 2.98 19.24 49.31
N GLU A 1180 3.28 20.41 49.87
CA GLU A 1180 2.30 21.25 50.55
C GLU A 1180 1.98 22.51 49.73
N LYS A 1181 0.69 22.89 49.70
CA LYS A 1181 0.19 24.07 49.00
C LYS A 1181 -0.66 24.90 49.95
N PHE A 1182 -0.34 26.17 50.10
CA PHE A 1182 -1.12 27.12 50.92
C PHE A 1182 -1.78 28.18 50.04
N GLY A 1183 -3.05 28.49 50.36
CA GLY A 1183 -3.79 29.64 49.83
C GLY A 1183 -4.49 30.37 50.97
N ALA A 1184 -4.33 31.68 51.05
CA ALA A 1184 -4.97 32.53 52.06
C ALA A 1184 -6.06 33.38 51.41
N ASP A 1185 -7.29 33.26 51.91
CA ASP A 1185 -8.46 33.97 51.39
C ASP A 1185 -8.86 35.11 52.35
N ARG A 1186 -9.08 36.34 51.85
CA ARG A 1186 -9.61 37.47 52.63
C ARG A 1186 -11.00 37.86 52.10
N GLN A 1187 -11.99 37.83 52.99
CA GLN A 1187 -13.34 38.37 52.74
C GLN A 1187 -13.36 39.89 52.85
N GLU A 1188 -14.04 40.57 51.92
CA GLU A 1188 -14.72 41.83 52.20
C GLU A 1188 -16.21 41.78 51.90
N VAL A 1189 -16.92 42.44 52.81
CA VAL A 1189 -18.35 42.54 53.05
C VAL A 1189 -18.89 43.75 52.30
N LEU A 1190 -20.09 43.66 51.69
CA LEU A 1190 -21.07 44.76 51.70
C LEU A 1190 -22.44 44.30 51.16
N ALA A 1191 -23.41 44.22 52.08
CA ALA A 1191 -24.84 44.11 51.78
C ALA A 1191 -25.49 45.49 51.89
N CYS A 1192 -26.37 45.84 50.94
CA CYS A 1192 -27.29 46.97 51.06
C CYS A 1192 -28.74 46.46 51.21
N GLN A 1193 -29.47 47.17 52.08
CA GLN A 1193 -30.77 46.85 52.68
C GLN A 1193 -31.96 47.05 51.73
N CYS A 1194 -33.03 46.25 51.87
CA CYS A 1194 -34.31 46.69 52.48
C CYS A 1194 -35.52 45.78 52.19
N LEU A 1195 -36.27 45.47 53.27
CA LEU A 1195 -37.75 45.49 53.42
C LEU A 1195 -38.57 44.45 52.58
N LEU A 1196 -39.50 43.63 53.09
CA LEU A 1196 -40.48 43.76 54.18
C LEU A 1196 -41.13 42.38 54.50
N THR A 1197 -41.55 42.25 55.77
CA THR A 1197 -42.75 41.53 56.30
C THR A 1197 -42.84 39.99 56.34
N TRP A 1198 -42.65 39.49 57.57
CA TRP A 1198 -43.34 38.37 58.23
C TRP A 1198 -44.87 38.59 58.34
N PRO A 1199 -45.76 37.60 58.67
CA PRO A 1199 -45.51 36.48 59.62
C PRO A 1199 -46.20 35.11 59.35
N ALA A 1200 -45.93 34.14 60.25
CA ALA A 1200 -46.79 33.03 60.72
C ALA A 1200 -46.40 31.55 60.36
N ILE A 1201 -45.53 30.98 61.21
CA ILE A 1201 -45.60 29.69 61.96
C ILE A 1201 -47.00 29.01 62.02
N PRO A 1202 -47.18 27.66 62.20
CA PRO A 1202 -46.29 26.48 62.03
C PRO A 1202 -46.98 25.16 61.50
N LEU A 1203 -46.18 24.07 61.52
CA LEU A 1203 -46.51 22.64 61.76
C LEU A 1203 -46.65 21.70 60.55
N LEU A 1204 -45.71 20.74 60.54
CA LEU A 1204 -45.87 19.29 60.25
C LEU A 1204 -46.53 18.91 58.92
N PHE A 1205 -45.71 18.47 57.95
CA PHE A 1205 -45.66 17.08 57.47
C PHE A 1205 -44.37 16.84 56.68
#